data_AF-A0A8C2NA59-F1
#
_entry.id   AF-A0A8C2NA59-F1
#
_cell.length_a   1.000
_cell.length_b   1.000
_cell.length_c   1.000
_cell.angle_alpha   90.00
_cell.angle_beta   90.00
_cell.angle_gamma   90.00
#
_symmetry.space_group_name_H-M   'P 1'
#
loop_
_entity.id
_entity.type
_entity.pdbx_description
1 polymer ?
#
loop_
_entity_poly.entity_id
_entity_poly.type
_entity_poly.pdbx_seq_one_letter_code
_entity_poly.pdbx_strand_id
1 'polypeptide(L)'
;MLRFPTCFPSFRVVGEKQLPQEIIFLVWSPKRDLIALANTAGEVLLHRLASFHRVWSFPPNENTGKEVTCLAWRPDGKLLAFALADTKKIVLCDVEKPESLHSFSVEAPVSCMHWMEVTVESSVLTSFYNSEDESNLLLPKLPTLPKNLLVALFLIRLNILVLGGSSGFIELYAYGMFKIARVTGIVGTCLALCLSSDLKSLSVVTEVSASGASEVSYFQYINLSLTCMCEAWEEILMQMDSRLTKFVQEKNTTTSVQDEFMDLLLWGKGLKKLGQSIESSYSSIQKLVISHLQSGSESLLYHLSELKGMASWKQKYEPLGLDAAGIEDAITAVGSFILKANELLHFPLKIVLNFIFSAMLRMTEDHVLPELNKVMTQKDITFVAEFLTEHFNELERQKYFNSFLENYEDDDLVSPPNTEGNQWYDFLQNSSHLKESPLLFPYYPRKSLHFVKRRMENIIDQCLQKPADVIGKSMNQAVCIPLYKDSRSEDSTRRLFKFPFLWNNKTSNLHYLLFTILEDSLYKMCILRRHTDISQSVSNGLIAVKFGSFTYATTEKVRRSTYSCLDAQFYDDETVTVVLKDTVGREGRDRLLVQLPLSSVYSSEDSAEYQFTGTYSTRLDEQRSAIPTRTMHFEKHWRLLESMKAQYVAGNGFRKVSCVLSSNLRHVRVFEMDIDDEWELDESSDEEEEAGNKPAKVKEEVLSESEAEAQQAGAAAAAPEMAAEVGSETPS
;
A
#
# COMPACT_ATOMS: atom_id res chain seq x y z
N MET A 1 27.41 48.38 -27.33
CA MET A 1 26.38 47.37 -26.99
C MET A 1 26.96 46.47 -25.91
N LEU A 2 26.72 46.82 -24.64
CA LEU A 2 26.96 45.92 -23.52
C LEU A 2 25.83 44.88 -23.57
N ARG A 3 26.16 43.60 -23.75
CA ARG A 3 25.18 42.53 -23.54
C ARG A 3 24.84 42.55 -22.05
N PHE A 4 23.61 42.89 -21.70
CA PHE A 4 23.10 42.58 -20.37
C PHE A 4 23.26 41.07 -20.14
N PRO A 5 23.77 40.63 -18.98
CA PRO A 5 23.83 39.21 -18.69
C PRO A 5 22.39 38.68 -18.60
N THR A 6 22.02 37.76 -19.49
CA THR A 6 20.72 37.10 -19.46
C THR A 6 20.67 36.15 -18.28
N CYS A 7 19.70 36.31 -17.38
CA CYS A 7 19.56 35.50 -16.17
C CYS A 7 18.34 34.58 -16.29
N PHE A 8 18.55 33.27 -16.20
CA PHE A 8 17.48 32.27 -16.23
C PHE A 8 17.24 31.72 -14.82
N PRO A 9 15.99 31.51 -14.40
CA PRO A 9 15.71 30.90 -13.12
C PRO A 9 16.14 29.43 -13.14
N SER A 10 16.74 28.98 -12.05
CA SER A 10 17.04 27.56 -11.91
C SER A 10 15.74 26.77 -11.81
N PHE A 11 15.70 25.59 -12.43
CA PHE A 11 14.55 24.69 -12.56
C PHE A 11 13.53 25.11 -13.60
N ARG A 12 13.21 24.19 -14.51
CA ARG A 12 12.25 24.37 -15.59
C ARG A 12 10.87 23.87 -15.19
N VAL A 13 9.81 24.63 -15.50
CA VAL A 13 8.42 24.15 -15.30
C VAL A 13 8.03 23.21 -16.43
N VAL A 14 7.66 21.97 -16.10
CA VAL A 14 7.25 20.95 -17.07
C VAL A 14 5.74 20.72 -17.10
N GLY A 15 5.06 21.10 -16.02
CA GLY A 15 3.60 21.00 -15.94
C GLY A 15 3.04 21.82 -14.80
N GLU A 16 1.89 22.43 -15.05
CA GLU A 16 1.13 23.17 -14.05
C GLU A 16 -0.34 22.86 -14.22
N LYS A 17 -1.01 22.48 -13.13
CA LYS A 17 -2.40 22.04 -13.19
C LYS A 17 -3.14 22.41 -11.92
N GLN A 18 -4.36 22.92 -12.09
CA GLN A 18 -5.34 23.04 -11.03
C GLN A 18 -6.19 21.76 -11.00
N LEU A 19 -6.11 21.00 -9.91
CA LEU A 19 -6.90 19.79 -9.70
C LEU A 19 -8.29 20.15 -9.16
N PRO A 20 -9.33 19.37 -9.52
CA PRO A 20 -10.70 19.65 -9.07
C PRO A 20 -10.89 19.37 -7.58
N GLN A 21 -10.22 18.33 -7.07
CA GLN A 21 -10.28 17.85 -5.69
C GLN A 21 -9.01 18.19 -4.92
N GLU A 22 -9.16 18.38 -3.61
CA GLU A 22 -8.04 18.60 -2.71
C GLU A 22 -7.20 17.34 -2.56
N ILE A 23 -5.89 17.50 -2.58
CA ILE A 23 -4.91 16.43 -2.45
C ILE A 23 -4.52 16.30 -0.98
N ILE A 24 -4.65 15.08 -0.46
CA ILE A 24 -4.34 14.73 0.93
C ILE A 24 -2.96 14.07 1.06
N PHE A 25 -2.46 13.46 -0.02
CA PHE A 25 -1.14 12.84 -0.04
C PHE A 25 -0.61 12.75 -1.47
N LEU A 26 0.70 12.86 -1.66
CA LEU A 26 1.34 12.65 -2.95
C LEU A 26 2.79 12.17 -2.81
N VAL A 27 3.19 11.22 -3.65
CA VAL A 27 4.52 10.59 -3.57
C VAL A 27 5.01 10.16 -4.95
N TRP A 28 6.27 10.51 -5.26
CA TRP A 28 6.93 10.11 -6.50
C TRP A 28 7.26 8.61 -6.50
N SER A 29 7.17 8.00 -7.68
CA SER A 29 7.74 6.68 -7.93
C SER A 29 9.25 6.75 -7.73
N PRO A 30 9.88 5.80 -7.02
CA PRO A 30 11.33 5.83 -6.77
C PRO A 30 12.17 5.80 -8.04
N LYS A 31 11.71 5.07 -9.07
CA LYS A 31 12.49 4.79 -10.30
C LYS A 31 11.88 5.36 -11.59
N ARG A 32 10.59 5.69 -11.59
CA ARG A 32 9.85 6.11 -12.80
C ARG A 32 9.44 7.58 -12.75
N ASP A 33 9.12 8.16 -13.90
CA ASP A 33 8.60 9.52 -14.07
C ASP A 33 7.09 9.64 -13.73
N LEU A 34 6.68 8.95 -12.66
CA LEU A 34 5.29 8.81 -12.24
C LEU A 34 5.11 9.33 -10.82
N ILE A 35 3.99 9.98 -10.55
CA ILE A 35 3.60 10.48 -9.24
C ILE A 35 2.21 9.99 -8.90
N ALA A 36 2.07 9.41 -7.71
CA ALA A 36 0.78 9.00 -7.16
C ALA A 36 0.25 10.10 -6.24
N LEU A 37 -1.05 10.39 -6.33
CA LEU A 37 -1.76 11.34 -5.47
C LEU A 37 -3.01 10.69 -4.91
N ALA A 38 -3.36 10.97 -3.66
CA ALA A 38 -4.68 10.68 -3.10
C ALA A 38 -5.43 11.99 -2.88
N ASN A 39 -6.74 11.97 -3.16
CA ASN A 39 -7.61 13.12 -2.99
C ASN A 39 -8.62 12.93 -1.86
N THR A 40 -9.33 14.00 -1.51
CA THR A 40 -10.38 14.01 -0.48
C THR A 40 -11.63 13.21 -0.83
N ALA A 41 -11.79 12.82 -2.10
CA ALA A 41 -12.88 11.97 -2.54
C ALA A 41 -12.58 10.47 -2.35
N GLY A 42 -11.38 10.12 -1.85
CA GLY A 42 -10.96 8.73 -1.67
C GLY A 42 -10.38 8.09 -2.93
N GLU A 43 -10.15 8.87 -3.99
CA GLU A 43 -9.59 8.36 -5.23
C GLU A 43 -8.06 8.46 -5.21
N VAL A 44 -7.41 7.40 -5.69
CA VAL A 44 -5.97 7.40 -5.94
C VAL A 44 -5.72 7.67 -7.43
N LEU A 45 -4.89 8.65 -7.72
CA LEU A 45 -4.60 9.12 -9.07
C LEU A 45 -3.13 8.89 -9.39
N LEU A 46 -2.84 8.39 -10.59
CA LEU A 46 -1.48 8.31 -11.09
C LEU A 46 -1.27 9.30 -12.23
N HIS A 47 -0.23 10.12 -12.13
CA HIS A 47 0.14 11.11 -13.13
C HIS A 47 1.57 10.89 -13.62
N ARG A 48 1.82 11.27 -14.87
CA ARG A 48 3.13 11.29 -15.50
C ARG A 48 3.71 12.70 -15.45
N LEU A 49 5.03 12.80 -15.40
CA LEU A 49 5.77 14.07 -15.40
C LEU A 49 5.38 14.99 -16.58
N ALA A 50 5.48 14.48 -17.81
CA ALA A 50 5.22 15.25 -19.02
C ALA A 50 3.80 15.85 -18.98
N SER A 51 3.71 17.18 -18.98
CA SER A 51 2.49 17.99 -18.89
C SER A 51 1.54 17.64 -17.73
N PHE A 52 2.03 16.93 -16.70
CA PHE A 52 1.20 16.42 -15.60
C PHE A 52 -0.04 15.65 -16.10
N HIS A 53 0.18 14.77 -17.08
CA HIS A 53 -0.89 13.98 -17.68
C HIS A 53 -1.34 12.85 -16.74
N ARG A 54 -2.65 12.63 -16.62
CA ARG A 54 -3.23 11.56 -15.78
C ARG A 54 -3.15 10.23 -16.52
N VAL A 55 -2.47 9.24 -15.94
CA VAL A 55 -2.36 7.88 -16.47
C VAL A 55 -3.63 7.10 -16.17
N TRP A 56 -4.05 7.07 -14.90
CA TRP A 56 -5.30 6.44 -14.48
C TRP A 56 -5.83 7.05 -13.18
N SER A 57 -7.07 6.72 -12.85
CA SER A 57 -7.73 7.01 -11.58
C SER A 57 -8.30 5.71 -11.01
N PHE A 58 -8.08 5.49 -9.72
CA PHE A 58 -8.61 4.39 -8.95
C PHE A 58 -9.70 4.94 -8.00
N PRO A 59 -10.98 4.89 -8.41
CA PRO A 59 -12.07 5.38 -7.57
C PRO A 59 -12.37 4.43 -6.42
N PRO A 60 -12.94 4.93 -5.30
CA PRO A 60 -13.40 4.08 -4.22
C PRO A 60 -14.51 3.16 -4.70
N ASN A 61 -14.51 1.91 -4.23
CA ASN A 61 -15.52 0.91 -4.52
C ASN A 61 -15.91 0.19 -3.22
N GLU A 62 -16.94 -0.67 -3.26
CA GLU A 62 -17.46 -1.38 -2.08
C GLU A 62 -16.39 -2.21 -1.35
N ASN A 63 -15.37 -2.71 -2.07
CA ASN A 63 -14.32 -3.55 -1.49
C ASN A 63 -13.15 -2.74 -0.90
N THR A 64 -12.92 -1.53 -1.42
CA THR A 64 -11.76 -0.68 -1.12
C THR A 64 -12.07 0.37 -0.04
N GLY A 65 -13.30 0.85 0.12
CA GLY A 65 -13.58 1.95 1.07
C GLY A 65 -13.27 3.33 0.49
N LYS A 66 -13.49 4.38 1.27
CA LYS A 66 -13.57 5.78 0.83
C LYS A 66 -12.50 6.70 1.41
N GLU A 67 -11.83 6.32 2.49
CA GLU A 67 -10.92 7.22 3.20
C GLU A 67 -9.47 6.76 3.10
N VAL A 68 -8.79 7.17 2.03
CA VAL A 68 -7.35 6.92 1.87
C VAL A 68 -6.56 7.82 2.82
N THR A 69 -5.56 7.29 3.52
CA THR A 69 -4.73 8.07 4.46
C THR A 69 -3.30 8.28 3.98
N CYS A 70 -2.68 7.24 3.42
CA CYS A 70 -1.27 7.25 3.03
C CYS A 70 -1.00 6.36 1.82
N LEU A 71 0.08 6.68 1.10
CA LEU A 71 0.58 5.89 -0.04
C LEU A 71 2.05 5.54 0.17
N ALA A 72 2.45 4.36 -0.27
CA ALA A 72 3.84 3.93 -0.31
C ALA A 72 4.16 3.18 -1.60
N TRP A 73 5.21 3.61 -2.30
CA TRP A 73 5.72 2.90 -3.46
C TRP A 73 6.64 1.77 -3.03
N ARG A 74 6.52 0.61 -3.67
CA ARG A 74 7.57 -0.41 -3.59
C ARG A 74 8.87 0.17 -4.18
N PRO A 75 10.05 -0.11 -3.60
CA PRO A 75 11.32 0.47 -4.06
C PRO A 75 11.67 0.23 -5.55
N ASP A 76 11.10 -0.81 -6.17
CA ASP A 76 11.27 -1.08 -7.60
C ASP A 76 10.36 -0.22 -8.51
N GLY A 77 9.38 0.48 -7.95
CA GLY A 77 8.43 1.32 -8.65
C GLY A 77 7.36 0.57 -9.45
N LYS A 78 7.15 -0.73 -9.21
CA LYS A 78 6.14 -1.54 -9.93
C LYS A 78 4.83 -1.72 -9.16
N LEU A 79 4.86 -1.59 -7.84
CA LEU A 79 3.68 -1.67 -6.98
C LEU A 79 3.49 -0.40 -6.18
N LEU A 80 2.23 -0.06 -5.96
CA LEU A 80 1.80 1.02 -5.09
C LEU A 80 0.89 0.44 -4.00
N ALA A 81 1.22 0.70 -2.74
CA ALA A 81 0.37 0.41 -1.60
C ALA A 81 -0.36 1.69 -1.16
N PHE A 82 -1.61 1.56 -0.77
CA PHE A 82 -2.34 2.62 -0.08
C PHE A 82 -3.21 2.06 1.04
N ALA A 83 -3.35 2.82 2.12
CA ALA A 83 -4.12 2.43 3.30
C ALA A 83 -5.44 3.18 3.39
N LEU A 84 -6.45 2.49 3.94
CA LEU A 84 -7.82 2.96 4.04
C LEU A 84 -8.25 2.96 5.51
N ALA A 85 -8.63 4.13 6.03
CA ALA A 85 -8.96 4.30 7.44
C ALA A 85 -10.31 3.67 7.82
N ASP A 86 -11.30 3.78 6.94
CA ASP A 86 -12.68 3.37 7.19
C ASP A 86 -12.82 1.84 7.25
N THR A 87 -12.28 1.16 6.25
CA THR A 87 -12.31 -0.31 6.16
C THR A 87 -11.16 -0.98 6.91
N LYS A 88 -10.15 -0.21 7.35
CA LYS A 88 -8.91 -0.71 7.95
C LYS A 88 -8.24 -1.75 7.06
N LYS A 89 -8.10 -1.42 5.78
CA LYS A 89 -7.48 -2.28 4.78
C LYS A 89 -6.30 -1.60 4.12
N ILE A 90 -5.38 -2.41 3.65
CA ILE A 90 -4.31 -1.99 2.76
C ILE A 90 -4.52 -2.66 1.42
N VAL A 91 -4.40 -1.88 0.36
CA VAL A 91 -4.54 -2.34 -1.02
C VAL A 91 -3.22 -2.15 -1.74
N LEU A 92 -2.77 -3.21 -2.40
CA LEU A 92 -1.64 -3.22 -3.31
C LEU A 92 -2.18 -3.21 -4.73
N CYS A 93 -1.84 -2.19 -5.50
CA CYS A 93 -2.24 -2.08 -6.90
C CYS A 93 -1.04 -2.08 -7.86
N ASP A 94 -1.30 -2.56 -9.07
CA ASP A 94 -0.36 -2.43 -10.18
C ASP A 94 -0.26 -0.94 -10.57
N VAL A 95 0.91 -0.55 -11.05
CA VAL A 95 1.16 0.78 -11.58
C VAL A 95 0.70 0.88 -13.04
N GLU A 96 0.70 -0.24 -13.77
CA GLU A 96 0.28 -0.28 -15.18
C GLU A 96 -1.25 -0.27 -15.34
N LYS A 97 -1.98 -0.88 -14.39
CA LYS A 97 -3.44 -1.02 -14.43
C LYS A 97 -4.06 -0.62 -13.10
N PRO A 98 -5.18 0.13 -13.10
CA PRO A 98 -5.89 0.53 -11.88
C PRO A 98 -6.71 -0.64 -11.31
N GLU A 99 -6.05 -1.74 -10.98
CA GLU A 99 -6.66 -2.93 -10.40
C GLU A 99 -6.01 -3.27 -9.06
N SER A 100 -6.84 -3.63 -8.08
CA SER A 100 -6.38 -4.21 -6.83
C SER A 100 -5.80 -5.60 -7.12
N LEU A 101 -4.50 -5.76 -6.93
CA LEU A 101 -3.82 -7.04 -7.05
C LEU A 101 -4.04 -7.85 -5.77
N HIS A 102 -3.79 -7.21 -4.63
CA HIS A 102 -3.90 -7.82 -3.34
C HIS A 102 -4.46 -6.83 -2.32
N SER A 103 -5.14 -7.33 -1.31
CA SER A 103 -5.64 -6.53 -0.20
C SER A 103 -5.69 -7.35 1.08
N PHE A 104 -5.30 -6.75 2.19
CA PHE A 104 -5.36 -7.37 3.51
C PHE A 104 -5.91 -6.39 4.54
N SER A 105 -6.47 -6.93 5.62
CA SER A 105 -7.04 -6.12 6.70
C SER A 105 -6.02 -5.93 7.81
N VAL A 106 -6.06 -4.75 8.44
CA VAL A 106 -5.21 -4.38 9.58
C VAL A 106 -6.09 -4.11 10.81
N GLU A 107 -5.53 -4.28 12.00
CA GLU A 107 -6.31 -4.16 13.25
C GLU A 107 -6.77 -2.71 13.51
N ALA A 108 -5.99 -1.72 13.06
CA ALA A 108 -6.23 -0.31 13.31
C ALA A 108 -5.93 0.57 12.08
N PRO A 109 -6.51 1.79 12.01
CA PRO A 109 -6.22 2.75 10.94
C PRO A 109 -4.73 3.14 10.90
N VAL A 110 -4.18 3.22 9.69
CA VAL A 110 -2.78 3.56 9.43
C VAL A 110 -2.67 5.06 9.13
N SER A 111 -1.73 5.73 9.78
CA SER A 111 -1.42 7.16 9.57
C SER A 111 -0.22 7.38 8.65
N CYS A 112 0.76 6.48 8.65
CA CYS A 112 1.95 6.57 7.79
C CYS A 112 2.48 5.18 7.37
N MET A 113 3.14 5.14 6.22
CA MET A 113 3.69 3.93 5.61
C MET A 113 5.10 4.20 5.10
N HIS A 114 5.98 3.20 5.19
CA HIS A 114 7.32 3.25 4.60
C HIS A 114 7.67 1.90 3.98
N TRP A 115 8.01 1.87 2.69
CA TRP A 115 8.42 0.64 2.01
C TRP A 115 9.90 0.72 1.64
N MET A 116 10.69 -0.21 2.15
CA MET A 116 12.14 -0.26 1.98
C MET A 116 12.59 -1.61 1.42
N GLU A 117 13.76 -1.64 0.79
CA GLU A 117 14.42 -2.86 0.27
C GLU A 117 15.82 -3.00 0.90
N VAL A 118 16.15 -4.20 1.34
CA VAL A 118 17.41 -4.52 2.04
C VAL A 118 18.56 -4.50 1.04
N THR A 119 19.59 -3.71 1.35
CA THR A 119 20.78 -3.55 0.48
C THR A 119 21.97 -4.38 0.93
N VAL A 120 21.85 -5.14 2.03
CA VAL A 120 22.94 -5.96 2.55
C VAL A 120 23.29 -7.06 1.53
N GLU A 121 24.44 -6.93 0.90
CA GLU A 121 25.01 -7.95 0.03
C GLU A 121 25.79 -8.94 0.88
N SER A 122 25.20 -10.10 1.13
CA SER A 122 25.88 -11.24 1.73
C SER A 122 25.98 -12.36 0.69
N SER A 123 27.15 -12.99 0.59
CA SER A 123 27.36 -14.16 -0.29
C SER A 123 26.36 -15.29 0.00
N VAL A 124 25.90 -15.39 1.25
CA VAL A 124 24.87 -16.35 1.71
C VAL A 124 23.49 -16.00 1.15
N LEU A 125 23.15 -14.71 1.08
CA LEU A 125 21.88 -14.27 0.49
C LEU A 125 21.88 -14.53 -1.02
N THR A 126 23.00 -14.27 -1.71
CA THR A 126 23.13 -14.58 -3.14
C THR A 126 22.97 -16.07 -3.43
N SER A 127 23.57 -16.96 -2.62
CA SER A 127 23.35 -18.40 -2.78
C SER A 127 21.92 -18.83 -2.46
N PHE A 128 21.25 -18.17 -1.50
CA PHE A 128 19.87 -18.45 -1.16
C PHE A 128 18.92 -18.09 -2.31
N TYR A 129 19.06 -16.90 -2.90
CA TYR A 129 18.26 -16.49 -4.07
C TYR A 129 18.45 -17.46 -5.24
N ASN A 130 19.69 -17.93 -5.48
CA ASN A 130 19.95 -18.90 -6.54
C ASN A 130 19.31 -20.28 -6.25
N SER A 131 19.28 -20.73 -4.99
CA SER A 131 18.63 -22.01 -4.63
C SER A 131 17.10 -21.94 -4.72
N GLU A 132 16.50 -20.78 -4.43
CA GLU A 132 15.05 -20.56 -4.54
C GLU A 132 14.61 -20.54 -6.01
N ASP A 133 15.44 -20.03 -6.92
CA ASP A 133 15.20 -20.12 -8.36
C ASP A 133 15.21 -21.58 -8.86
N GLU A 134 16.10 -22.42 -8.31
CA GLU A 134 16.19 -23.85 -8.65
C GLU A 134 15.02 -24.67 -8.08
N SER A 135 14.57 -24.42 -6.85
CA SER A 135 13.40 -25.11 -6.26
C SER A 135 12.11 -24.76 -7.02
N ASN A 136 11.93 -23.49 -7.41
CA ASN A 136 10.80 -23.02 -8.23
C ASN A 136 10.77 -23.62 -9.65
N LEU A 137 11.91 -24.12 -10.15
CA LEU A 137 11.98 -24.85 -11.43
C LEU A 137 11.50 -26.31 -11.31
N LEU A 138 11.64 -26.91 -10.13
CA LEU A 138 11.32 -28.31 -9.84
C LEU A 138 9.86 -28.50 -9.39
N LEU A 139 9.28 -27.50 -8.71
CA LEU A 139 7.87 -27.52 -8.31
C LEU A 139 6.93 -27.36 -9.53
N PRO A 140 5.75 -28.00 -9.52
CA PRO A 140 4.79 -27.87 -10.60
C PRO A 140 4.37 -26.40 -10.75
N LYS A 141 4.65 -25.81 -11.93
CA LYS A 141 4.22 -24.44 -12.23
C LYS A 141 2.70 -24.36 -12.14
N LEU A 142 2.22 -23.58 -11.17
CA LEU A 142 0.79 -23.34 -10.99
C LEU A 142 0.20 -22.77 -12.29
N PRO A 143 -0.88 -23.35 -12.84
CA PRO A 143 -1.47 -22.89 -14.09
C PRO A 143 -1.87 -21.41 -13.98
N THR A 144 -1.51 -20.63 -15.00
CA THR A 144 -1.78 -19.20 -15.03
C THR A 144 -3.27 -18.94 -15.22
N LEU A 145 -3.92 -18.41 -14.19
CA LEU A 145 -5.08 -17.56 -14.37
C LEU A 145 -4.61 -16.13 -14.70
N PRO A 146 -5.44 -15.27 -15.32
CA PRO A 146 -5.03 -13.95 -15.84
C PRO A 146 -4.52 -12.92 -14.81
N LYS A 147 -4.22 -13.32 -13.57
CA LYS A 147 -3.86 -12.43 -12.45
C LYS A 147 -2.88 -13.07 -11.46
N ASN A 148 -1.80 -13.69 -11.92
CA ASN A 148 -0.77 -14.22 -11.03
C ASN A 148 0.51 -13.37 -11.10
N LEU A 149 0.64 -12.42 -10.16
CA LEU A 149 1.83 -11.60 -9.93
C LEU A 149 2.92 -12.34 -9.12
N LEU A 150 2.57 -13.52 -8.60
CA LEU A 150 3.34 -14.29 -7.61
C LEU A 150 4.71 -14.76 -8.11
N VAL A 151 4.82 -15.19 -9.36
CA VAL A 151 6.11 -15.62 -9.95
C VAL A 151 7.10 -14.45 -10.08
N ALA A 152 6.63 -13.20 -10.06
CA ALA A 152 7.48 -12.01 -10.14
C ALA A 152 7.86 -11.43 -8.76
N LEU A 153 7.28 -11.92 -7.65
CA LEU A 153 7.48 -11.39 -6.31
C LEU A 153 8.66 -12.03 -5.56
N PHE A 154 8.94 -13.31 -5.80
CA PHE A 154 10.01 -14.09 -5.12
C PHE A 154 11.40 -13.92 -5.74
N LEU A 155 11.48 -13.34 -6.93
CA LEU A 155 12.75 -13.00 -7.60
C LEU A 155 13.42 -11.72 -7.04
N ILE A 156 12.86 -11.16 -5.96
CA ILE A 156 13.19 -9.81 -5.48
C ILE A 156 13.74 -9.89 -4.05
N ARG A 157 14.80 -9.10 -3.80
CA ARG A 157 15.41 -8.96 -2.48
C ARG A 157 14.35 -8.61 -1.42
N LEU A 158 14.60 -9.03 -0.18
CA LEU A 158 13.72 -8.74 0.95
C LEU A 158 13.38 -7.25 0.99
N ASN A 159 12.09 -6.96 0.94
CA ASN A 159 11.56 -5.61 1.09
C ASN A 159 10.46 -5.64 2.15
N ILE A 160 10.38 -4.58 2.95
CA ILE A 160 9.51 -4.52 4.13
C ILE A 160 8.66 -3.26 4.02
N LEU A 161 7.36 -3.44 4.15
CA LEU A 161 6.37 -2.38 4.30
C LEU A 161 6.11 -2.18 5.80
N VAL A 162 6.50 -1.03 6.32
CA VAL A 162 6.31 -0.64 7.72
C VAL A 162 5.05 0.21 7.81
N LEU A 163 4.19 -0.11 8.77
CA LEU A 163 2.90 0.54 9.01
C LEU A 163 2.85 1.10 10.43
N GLY A 164 2.40 2.34 10.57
CA GLY A 164 2.20 2.97 11.87
C GLY A 164 0.90 3.75 11.90
N GLY A 165 0.27 3.79 13.07
CA GLY A 165 -1.00 4.46 13.32
C GLY A 165 -1.03 5.17 14.66
N SER A 166 -2.24 5.41 15.17
CA SER A 166 -2.53 5.93 16.51
C SER A 166 -2.83 4.84 17.53
N SER A 167 -2.71 3.57 17.15
CA SER A 167 -3.09 2.40 17.95
C SER A 167 -2.04 1.96 18.98
N GLY A 168 -0.89 2.65 19.03
CA GLY A 168 0.20 2.34 19.96
C GLY A 168 1.06 1.14 19.57
N PHE A 169 0.98 0.68 18.32
CA PHE A 169 1.86 -0.33 17.76
C PHE A 169 2.27 0.01 16.31
N ILE A 170 3.38 -0.59 15.88
CA ILE A 170 3.89 -0.56 14.50
C ILE A 170 3.94 -2.00 13.98
N GLU A 171 3.51 -2.21 12.74
CA GLU A 171 3.54 -3.52 12.10
C GLU A 171 4.51 -3.50 10.91
N LEU A 172 5.30 -4.56 10.76
CA LEU A 172 6.21 -4.75 9.63
C LEU A 172 5.69 -5.91 8.78
N TYR A 173 5.50 -5.64 7.50
CA TYR A 173 5.02 -6.59 6.50
C TYR A 173 6.11 -6.90 5.48
N ALA A 174 6.69 -8.10 5.52
CA ALA A 174 7.58 -8.58 4.48
C ALA A 174 6.82 -8.67 3.14
N TYR A 175 7.45 -8.15 2.09
CA TYR A 175 6.91 -8.04 0.73
C TYR A 175 5.59 -7.25 0.63
N GLY A 176 5.19 -6.55 1.70
CA GLY A 176 3.88 -5.91 1.81
C GLY A 176 2.73 -6.89 1.99
N MET A 177 3.00 -8.16 2.33
CA MET A 177 1.99 -9.20 2.47
C MET A 177 2.02 -9.86 3.84
N PHE A 178 3.21 -10.25 4.32
CA PHE A 178 3.32 -11.10 5.49
C PHE A 178 3.77 -10.33 6.74
N LYS A 179 2.99 -10.36 7.81
CA LYS A 179 3.35 -9.69 9.07
C LYS A 179 4.51 -10.41 9.77
N ILE A 180 5.69 -9.77 9.79
CA ILE A 180 6.92 -10.31 10.39
C ILE A 180 7.25 -9.73 11.76
N ALA A 181 6.69 -8.58 12.13
CA ALA A 181 6.90 -8.00 13.45
C ALA A 181 5.75 -7.08 13.86
N ARG A 182 5.42 -7.10 15.15
CA ARG A 182 4.51 -6.14 15.80
C ARG A 182 5.18 -5.49 17.01
N VAL A 183 5.66 -4.27 16.84
CA VAL A 183 6.28 -3.50 17.93
C VAL A 183 5.19 -2.78 18.70
N THR A 184 5.11 -2.99 20.01
CA THR A 184 4.10 -2.37 20.89
C THR A 184 4.74 -1.35 21.83
N GLY A 185 3.93 -0.50 22.47
CA GLY A 185 4.41 0.53 23.39
C GLY A 185 4.76 1.86 22.70
N ILE A 186 4.26 2.07 21.48
CA ILE A 186 4.40 3.34 20.78
C ILE A 186 3.42 4.34 21.40
N VAL A 187 3.91 5.51 21.79
CA VAL A 187 3.07 6.55 22.40
C VAL A 187 2.64 7.54 21.33
N GLY A 188 1.33 7.77 21.21
CA GLY A 188 0.77 8.74 20.27
C GLY A 188 0.55 8.21 18.86
N THR A 189 0.43 9.13 17.89
CA THR A 189 0.21 8.85 16.48
C THR A 189 1.52 8.91 15.71
N CYS A 190 1.83 7.88 14.93
CA CYS A 190 3.02 7.88 14.07
C CYS A 190 2.85 8.89 12.91
N LEU A 191 3.81 9.80 12.75
CA LEU A 191 3.85 10.76 11.64
C LEU A 191 4.79 10.33 10.52
N ALA A 192 5.94 9.75 10.88
CA ALA A 192 6.94 9.29 9.93
C ALA A 192 7.61 8.01 10.42
N LEU A 193 7.94 7.12 9.48
CA LEU A 193 8.62 5.85 9.72
C LEU A 193 9.79 5.74 8.75
N CYS A 194 10.92 5.23 9.22
CA CYS A 194 12.04 4.87 8.36
C CYS A 194 12.85 3.73 8.94
N LEU A 195 12.76 2.57 8.29
CA LEU A 195 13.56 1.38 8.60
C LEU A 195 14.86 1.45 7.82
N SER A 196 15.99 1.21 8.48
CA SER A 196 17.29 1.28 7.82
C SER A 196 17.46 0.14 6.81
N SER A 197 18.13 0.42 5.69
CA SER A 197 18.39 -0.58 4.64
C SER A 197 19.31 -1.73 5.08
N ASP A 198 20.07 -1.53 6.15
CA ASP A 198 20.90 -2.52 6.83
C ASP A 198 20.16 -3.29 7.95
N LEU A 199 18.86 -2.97 8.18
CA LEU A 199 18.01 -3.53 9.22
C LEU A 199 18.55 -3.40 10.64
N LYS A 200 19.49 -2.49 10.93
CA LYS A 200 20.01 -2.27 12.29
C LYS A 200 19.07 -1.50 13.20
N SER A 201 18.30 -0.54 12.64
CA SER A 201 17.38 0.25 13.43
C SER A 201 16.18 0.78 12.67
N LEU A 202 15.07 0.91 13.40
CA LEU A 202 13.85 1.56 12.94
C LEU A 202 13.75 2.94 13.61
N SER A 203 13.64 3.99 12.81
CA SER A 203 13.37 5.35 13.28
C SER A 203 11.89 5.71 13.11
N VAL A 204 11.31 6.35 14.14
CA VAL A 204 9.87 6.63 14.23
C VAL A 204 9.70 8.06 14.74
N VAL A 205 8.85 8.86 14.12
CA VAL A 205 8.38 10.14 14.66
C VAL A 205 6.94 9.98 15.09
N THR A 206 6.63 10.40 16.32
CA THR A 206 5.28 10.32 16.90
C THR A 206 4.80 11.68 17.36
N GLU A 207 3.49 11.87 17.38
CA GLU A 207 2.81 13.04 17.92
C GLU A 207 1.86 12.62 19.04
N VAL A 208 2.02 13.24 20.20
CA VAL A 208 1.14 13.06 21.37
C VAL A 208 0.39 14.36 21.59
N SER A 209 -0.92 14.36 21.37
CA SER A 209 -1.77 15.50 21.69
C SER A 209 -2.05 15.52 23.19
N ALA A 210 -1.52 16.52 23.90
CA ALA A 210 -1.75 16.70 25.34
C ALA A 210 -2.23 18.13 25.63
N SER A 211 -3.46 18.25 26.15
CA SER A 211 -4.03 19.49 26.70
C SER A 211 -3.88 20.74 25.81
N GLY A 212 -4.19 20.64 24.51
CA GLY A 212 -4.17 21.77 23.56
C GLY A 212 -2.81 22.06 22.90
N ALA A 213 -1.84 21.16 23.03
CA ALA A 213 -0.58 21.24 22.29
C ALA A 213 -0.09 19.83 21.91
N SER A 214 0.48 19.70 20.72
CA SER A 214 1.06 18.45 20.24
C SER A 214 2.54 18.40 20.57
N GLU A 215 2.95 17.34 21.27
CA GLU A 215 4.36 17.03 21.51
C GLU A 215 4.85 16.02 20.48
N VAL A 216 5.91 16.35 19.75
CA VAL A 216 6.49 15.49 18.71
C VAL A 216 7.80 14.89 19.19
N SER A 217 7.94 13.57 19.11
CA SER A 217 9.12 12.84 19.58
C SER A 217 9.70 11.93 18.51
N TYR A 218 11.04 11.87 18.43
CA TYR A 218 11.80 10.93 17.62
C TYR A 218 12.23 9.72 18.46
N PHE A 219 11.98 8.52 17.95
CA PHE A 219 12.40 7.26 18.54
C PHE A 219 13.29 6.47 17.58
N GLN A 220 14.25 5.73 18.13
CA GLN A 220 15.03 4.75 17.39
C GLN A 220 14.99 3.40 18.14
N TYR A 221 14.50 2.36 17.45
CA TYR A 221 14.39 0.99 17.94
C TYR A 221 15.52 0.13 17.38
N ILE A 222 16.07 -0.76 18.21
CA ILE A 222 17.05 -1.77 17.77
C ILE A 222 16.29 -2.87 17.01
N ASN A 223 16.82 -3.30 15.88
CA ASN A 223 16.33 -4.48 15.19
C ASN A 223 17.40 -5.57 15.28
N LEU A 224 17.05 -6.68 15.96
CA LEU A 224 17.89 -7.88 15.97
C LEU A 224 17.65 -8.61 14.65
N SER A 225 18.63 -8.53 13.76
CA SER A 225 18.71 -9.15 12.43
C SER A 225 17.68 -10.25 12.11
N LEU A 226 16.70 -9.87 11.30
CA LEU A 226 15.78 -10.75 10.56
C LEU A 226 16.55 -11.43 9.41
N THR A 227 17.11 -12.60 9.69
CA THR A 227 17.68 -13.45 8.63
C THR A 227 16.69 -14.57 8.33
N CYS A 228 16.15 -14.51 7.11
CA CYS A 228 15.24 -15.46 6.46
C CYS A 228 13.79 -15.48 6.94
N MET A 229 12.88 -15.49 5.95
CA MET A 229 11.51 -16.06 5.89
C MET A 229 10.54 -15.12 5.15
N CYS A 230 9.52 -15.57 4.43
CA CYS A 230 9.26 -16.73 3.55
C CYS A 230 7.86 -16.47 2.93
N GLU A 231 7.81 -16.62 1.61
CA GLU A 231 6.80 -17.31 0.78
C GLU A 231 5.29 -17.06 0.91
N ALA A 232 4.68 -16.93 -0.28
CA ALA A 232 3.30 -16.55 -0.56
C ALA A 232 2.30 -17.63 -0.21
N TRP A 233 1.35 -17.30 0.66
CA TRP A 233 0.27 -18.24 0.91
C TRP A 233 -1.06 -17.61 1.35
N GLU A 234 -1.09 -16.36 1.81
CA GLU A 234 -2.37 -15.67 2.10
C GLU A 234 -3.20 -15.40 0.82
N GLU A 235 -2.55 -15.29 -0.35
CA GLU A 235 -3.22 -15.00 -1.62
C GLU A 235 -3.91 -16.22 -2.23
N ILE A 236 -3.43 -17.44 -1.93
CA ILE A 236 -4.06 -18.69 -2.39
C ILE A 236 -5.37 -18.93 -1.62
N LEU A 237 -5.36 -18.68 -0.31
CA LEU A 237 -6.54 -18.82 0.53
C LEU A 237 -7.62 -17.79 0.18
N MET A 238 -7.25 -16.51 0.04
CA MET A 238 -8.16 -15.44 -0.38
C MET A 238 -8.72 -15.63 -1.80
N GLN A 239 -7.92 -16.16 -2.75
CA GLN A 239 -8.42 -16.45 -4.10
C GLN A 239 -9.35 -17.67 -4.13
N MET A 240 -9.08 -18.71 -3.34
CA MET A 240 -9.99 -19.84 -3.19
C MET A 240 -11.31 -19.39 -2.57
N ASP A 241 -11.25 -18.60 -1.50
CA ASP A 241 -12.42 -18.13 -0.76
C ASP A 241 -13.24 -17.14 -1.59
N SER A 242 -12.60 -16.18 -2.26
CA SER A 242 -13.26 -15.24 -3.17
C SER A 242 -13.94 -15.92 -4.36
N ARG A 243 -13.34 -16.99 -4.93
CA ARG A 243 -13.92 -17.71 -6.08
C ARG A 243 -15.01 -18.69 -5.68
N LEU A 244 -14.87 -19.38 -4.55
CA LEU A 244 -15.95 -20.19 -3.96
C LEU A 244 -17.14 -19.30 -3.59
N THR A 245 -16.87 -18.15 -2.97
CA THR A 245 -17.91 -17.19 -2.57
C THR A 245 -18.57 -16.52 -3.77
N LYS A 246 -17.82 -16.12 -4.82
CA LYS A 246 -18.39 -15.60 -6.08
C LYS A 246 -19.20 -16.64 -6.83
N PHE A 247 -18.77 -17.91 -6.85
CA PHE A 247 -19.52 -18.99 -7.47
C PHE A 247 -20.86 -19.26 -6.75
N VAL A 248 -20.88 -19.12 -5.42
CA VAL A 248 -22.10 -19.22 -4.60
C VAL A 248 -23.00 -17.99 -4.77
N GLN A 249 -22.43 -16.80 -4.91
CA GLN A 249 -23.19 -15.54 -5.07
C GLN A 249 -23.72 -15.30 -6.49
N GLU A 250 -23.01 -15.72 -7.55
CA GLU A 250 -23.44 -15.60 -8.94
C GLU A 250 -24.62 -16.53 -9.30
N LYS A 251 -25.01 -17.43 -8.39
CA LYS A 251 -26.19 -18.31 -8.54
C LYS A 251 -27.45 -17.81 -7.84
N ASN A 252 -27.47 -16.59 -7.31
CA ASN A 252 -28.69 -15.97 -6.78
C ASN A 252 -29.59 -15.43 -7.89
N THR A 253 -30.25 -16.33 -8.62
CA THR A 253 -31.47 -16.02 -9.38
C THR A 253 -32.67 -16.60 -8.64
N THR A 254 -33.63 -15.74 -8.30
CA THR A 254 -34.89 -16.04 -7.59
C THR A 254 -35.91 -16.82 -8.42
N THR A 255 -35.46 -17.64 -9.36
CA THR A 255 -36.34 -18.49 -10.17
C THR A 255 -36.01 -19.94 -9.81
N SER A 256 -37.02 -20.68 -9.38
CA SER A 256 -36.81 -22.06 -8.93
C SER A 256 -36.21 -22.87 -10.09
N VAL A 257 -35.06 -23.49 -9.83
CA VAL A 257 -34.37 -24.41 -10.76
C VAL A 257 -35.32 -25.51 -11.24
N GLN A 258 -36.35 -25.82 -10.45
CA GLN A 258 -37.38 -26.81 -10.69
C GLN A 258 -38.29 -26.46 -11.88
N ASP A 259 -38.60 -25.17 -12.11
CA ASP A 259 -39.49 -24.74 -13.19
C ASP A 259 -38.78 -24.74 -14.55
N GLU A 260 -37.51 -24.34 -14.60
CA GLU A 260 -36.66 -24.51 -15.79
C GLU A 260 -36.29 -25.98 -16.04
N PHE A 261 -36.10 -26.80 -15.00
CA PHE A 261 -35.83 -28.23 -15.17
C PHE A 261 -37.01 -28.97 -15.79
N MET A 262 -38.24 -28.61 -15.41
CA MET A 262 -39.45 -29.23 -15.93
C MET A 262 -39.72 -28.84 -17.39
N ASP A 263 -39.49 -27.59 -17.78
CA ASP A 263 -39.59 -27.16 -19.20
C ASP A 263 -38.47 -27.75 -20.07
N LEU A 264 -37.27 -27.93 -19.53
CA LEU A 264 -36.13 -28.55 -20.23
C LEU A 264 -36.29 -30.07 -20.40
N LEU A 265 -36.97 -30.74 -19.46
CA LEU A 265 -37.29 -32.18 -19.51
C LEU A 265 -38.37 -32.49 -20.55
N LEU A 266 -39.30 -31.56 -20.79
CA LEU A 266 -40.41 -31.74 -21.75
C LEU A 266 -39.97 -31.65 -23.22
N TRP A 267 -38.76 -31.15 -23.51
CA TRP A 267 -38.21 -31.04 -24.86
C TRP A 267 -36.86 -31.78 -24.94
N GLY A 268 -36.86 -33.06 -25.35
CA GLY A 268 -35.70 -33.98 -25.35
C GLY A 268 -34.38 -33.53 -26.03
N LYS A 269 -34.33 -32.35 -26.65
CA LYS A 269 -33.09 -31.67 -27.09
C LYS A 269 -32.30 -31.03 -25.92
N GLY A 270 -32.96 -30.72 -24.79
CA GLY A 270 -32.33 -30.14 -23.60
C GLY A 270 -31.41 -31.10 -22.85
N LEU A 271 -31.69 -32.40 -22.90
CA LEU A 271 -30.94 -33.43 -22.16
C LEU A 271 -29.48 -33.57 -22.60
N LYS A 272 -29.20 -33.45 -23.91
CA LYS A 272 -27.82 -33.45 -24.45
C LYS A 272 -27.03 -32.21 -23.99
N LYS A 273 -27.67 -31.04 -23.99
CA LYS A 273 -27.05 -29.80 -23.49
C LYS A 273 -26.83 -29.85 -21.98
N LEU A 274 -27.77 -30.43 -21.23
CA LEU A 274 -27.63 -30.67 -19.80
C LEU A 274 -26.50 -31.66 -19.51
N GLY A 275 -26.42 -32.78 -20.24
CA GLY A 275 -25.31 -33.73 -20.14
C GLY A 275 -23.95 -33.08 -20.43
N GLN A 276 -23.84 -32.30 -21.50
CA GLN A 276 -22.63 -31.52 -21.81
C GLN A 276 -22.31 -30.46 -20.75
N SER A 277 -23.32 -29.76 -20.23
CA SER A 277 -23.18 -28.76 -19.17
C SER A 277 -22.68 -29.39 -17.87
N ILE A 278 -23.21 -30.54 -17.49
CA ILE A 278 -22.78 -31.24 -16.27
C ILE A 278 -21.40 -31.88 -16.49
N GLU A 279 -21.11 -32.46 -17.67
CA GLU A 279 -19.78 -32.99 -17.99
C GLU A 279 -18.71 -31.89 -18.00
N SER A 280 -18.99 -30.74 -18.60
CA SER A 280 -18.08 -29.58 -18.60
C SER A 280 -17.89 -28.98 -17.20
N SER A 281 -18.95 -28.93 -16.40
CA SER A 281 -18.88 -28.51 -14.99
C SER A 281 -18.03 -29.48 -14.17
N TYR A 282 -18.22 -30.80 -14.33
CA TYR A 282 -17.43 -31.82 -13.65
C TYR A 282 -15.96 -31.79 -14.09
N SER A 283 -15.70 -31.71 -15.40
CA SER A 283 -14.35 -31.56 -15.95
C SER A 283 -13.66 -30.31 -15.41
N SER A 284 -14.40 -29.22 -15.24
CA SER A 284 -13.88 -27.98 -14.64
C SER A 284 -13.56 -28.15 -13.15
N ILE A 285 -14.45 -28.78 -12.36
CA ILE A 285 -14.22 -29.07 -10.94
C ILE A 285 -13.02 -30.01 -10.77
N GLN A 286 -12.97 -31.10 -11.54
CA GLN A 286 -11.88 -32.06 -11.52
C GLN A 286 -10.55 -31.39 -11.85
N LYS A 287 -10.51 -30.54 -12.89
CA LYS A 287 -9.31 -29.73 -13.21
C LYS A 287 -8.96 -28.75 -12.10
N LEU A 288 -9.95 -28.12 -11.45
CA LEU A 288 -9.74 -27.20 -10.34
C LEU A 288 -9.06 -27.92 -9.16
N VAL A 289 -9.57 -29.09 -8.79
CA VAL A 289 -9.04 -29.88 -7.67
C VAL A 289 -7.66 -30.42 -8.00
N ILE A 290 -7.45 -31.04 -9.16
CA ILE A 290 -6.15 -31.62 -9.51
C ILE A 290 -5.10 -30.54 -9.77
N SER A 291 -5.45 -29.57 -10.63
CA SER A 291 -4.45 -28.64 -11.17
C SER A 291 -4.16 -27.46 -10.26
N HIS A 292 -5.03 -27.15 -9.29
CA HIS A 292 -4.87 -26.02 -8.38
C HIS A 292 -4.87 -26.44 -6.91
N LEU A 293 -5.84 -27.26 -6.48
CA LEU A 293 -5.95 -27.61 -5.06
C LEU A 293 -4.85 -28.57 -4.62
N GLN A 294 -4.63 -29.65 -5.35
CA GLN A 294 -3.55 -30.61 -5.07
C GLN A 294 -2.18 -29.96 -5.26
N SER A 295 -1.93 -29.34 -6.42
CA SER A 295 -0.65 -28.68 -6.70
C SER A 295 -0.31 -27.58 -5.68
N GLY A 296 -1.30 -26.77 -5.26
CA GLY A 296 -1.14 -25.77 -4.21
C GLY A 296 -0.88 -26.39 -2.84
N SER A 297 -1.57 -27.47 -2.49
CA SER A 297 -1.38 -28.16 -1.21
C SER A 297 -0.04 -28.93 -1.15
N GLU A 298 0.41 -29.48 -2.28
CA GLU A 298 1.72 -30.13 -2.41
C GLU A 298 2.87 -29.12 -2.28
N SER A 299 2.75 -27.95 -2.91
CA SER A 299 3.67 -26.84 -2.72
C SER A 299 3.67 -26.37 -1.27
N LEU A 300 2.49 -26.20 -0.65
CA LEU A 300 2.39 -25.85 0.77
C LEU A 300 3.08 -26.88 1.68
N LEU A 301 2.88 -28.17 1.41
CA LEU A 301 3.54 -29.25 2.16
C LEU A 301 5.06 -29.22 1.99
N TYR A 302 5.55 -28.96 0.77
CA TYR A 302 6.97 -28.79 0.48
C TYR A 302 7.57 -27.64 1.32
N HIS A 303 6.99 -26.44 1.25
CA HIS A 303 7.52 -25.28 1.96
C HIS A 303 7.43 -25.43 3.48
N LEU A 304 6.34 -26.02 4.01
CA LEU A 304 6.26 -26.34 5.44
C LEU A 304 7.31 -27.37 5.87
N SER A 305 7.68 -28.31 5.01
CA SER A 305 8.74 -29.28 5.30
C SER A 305 10.12 -28.62 5.39
N GLU A 306 10.41 -27.66 4.50
CA GLU A 306 11.63 -26.83 4.60
C GLU A 306 11.61 -25.98 5.87
N LEU A 307 10.46 -25.39 6.20
CA LEU A 307 10.27 -24.60 7.41
C LEU A 307 10.46 -25.44 8.68
N LYS A 308 10.01 -26.70 8.69
CA LYS A 308 10.31 -27.66 9.77
C LYS A 308 11.81 -27.94 9.85
N GLY A 309 12.48 -28.07 8.70
CA GLY A 309 13.93 -28.16 8.60
C GLY A 309 14.62 -26.98 9.29
N MET A 310 14.19 -25.75 9.01
CA MET A 310 14.68 -24.53 9.66
C MET A 310 14.37 -24.50 11.16
N ALA A 311 13.12 -24.78 11.56
CA ALA A 311 12.70 -24.77 12.95
C ALA A 311 13.43 -25.83 13.80
N SER A 312 13.87 -26.93 13.20
CA SER A 312 14.70 -27.95 13.86
C SER A 312 16.10 -27.41 14.23
N TRP A 313 16.59 -26.38 13.54
CA TRP A 313 17.83 -25.67 13.88
C TRP A 313 17.59 -24.63 14.97
N LYS A 314 17.29 -25.12 16.18
CA LYS A 314 16.90 -24.32 17.34
C LYS A 314 17.84 -23.14 17.61
N GLN A 315 19.15 -23.34 17.53
CA GLN A 315 20.14 -22.28 17.78
C GLN A 315 19.93 -21.01 16.93
N LYS A 316 19.43 -21.15 15.69
CA LYS A 316 19.21 -20.01 14.78
C LYS A 316 17.76 -19.49 14.82
N TYR A 317 16.80 -20.39 14.86
CA TYR A 317 15.39 -20.07 14.56
C TYR A 317 14.47 -20.06 15.79
N GLU A 318 14.87 -20.66 16.91
CA GLU A 318 14.15 -20.55 18.17
C GLU A 318 14.04 -19.09 18.68
N PRO A 319 15.10 -18.25 18.58
CA PRO A 319 15.01 -16.83 18.93
C PRO A 319 14.04 -16.03 18.03
N LEU A 320 13.76 -16.51 16.82
CA LEU A 320 12.78 -15.91 15.90
C LEU A 320 11.35 -16.37 16.19
N GLY A 321 11.14 -17.31 17.13
CA GLY A 321 9.82 -17.78 17.52
C GLY A 321 9.27 -18.92 16.66
N LEU A 322 10.08 -19.55 15.80
CA LEU A 322 9.66 -20.70 15.01
C LEU A 322 9.43 -21.94 15.87
N ASP A 323 8.21 -22.46 15.84
CA ASP A 323 7.80 -23.62 16.62
C ASP A 323 7.84 -24.89 15.78
N ALA A 324 8.84 -25.75 16.01
CA ALA A 324 8.95 -27.01 15.29
C ALA A 324 7.75 -27.94 15.48
N ALA A 325 7.13 -27.94 16.68
CA ALA A 325 5.95 -28.76 16.95
C ALA A 325 4.71 -28.20 16.25
N GLY A 326 4.50 -26.88 16.30
CA GLY A 326 3.40 -26.23 15.59
C GLY A 326 3.47 -26.43 14.07
N ILE A 327 4.68 -26.36 13.49
CA ILE A 327 4.87 -26.62 12.05
C ILE A 327 4.63 -28.10 11.71
N GLU A 328 4.99 -29.02 12.60
CA GLU A 328 4.67 -30.44 12.43
C GLU A 328 3.16 -30.68 12.44
N ASP A 329 2.43 -30.03 13.34
CA ASP A 329 0.96 -30.03 13.35
C ASP A 329 0.38 -29.42 12.07
N ALA A 330 0.97 -28.34 11.55
CA ALA A 330 0.57 -27.75 10.27
C ALA A 330 0.78 -28.71 9.09
N ILE A 331 1.93 -29.40 9.03
CA ILE A 331 2.23 -30.42 8.01
C ILE A 331 1.19 -31.54 8.05
N THR A 332 0.84 -32.03 9.25
CA THR A 332 -0.16 -33.09 9.36
C THR A 332 -1.56 -32.60 8.95
N ALA A 333 -1.93 -31.37 9.26
CA ALA A 333 -3.20 -30.77 8.85
C ALA A 333 -3.30 -30.59 7.33
N VAL A 334 -2.22 -30.15 6.66
CA VAL A 334 -2.15 -30.08 5.18
C VAL A 334 -2.24 -31.47 4.57
N GLY A 335 -1.56 -32.47 5.15
CA GLY A 335 -1.68 -33.86 4.72
C GLY A 335 -3.12 -34.39 4.81
N SER A 336 -3.82 -34.11 5.92
CA SER A 336 -5.24 -34.43 6.08
C SER A 336 -6.12 -33.73 5.04
N PHE A 337 -5.82 -32.48 4.70
CA PHE A 337 -6.52 -31.72 3.67
C PHE A 337 -6.34 -32.33 2.27
N ILE A 338 -5.11 -32.72 1.92
CA ILE A 338 -4.81 -33.41 0.65
C ILE A 338 -5.57 -34.73 0.55
N LEU A 339 -5.61 -35.52 1.63
CA LEU A 339 -6.39 -36.76 1.67
C LEU A 339 -7.89 -36.51 1.44
N LYS A 340 -8.43 -35.44 2.04
CA LYS A 340 -9.84 -35.08 1.85
C LYS A 340 -10.13 -34.54 0.46
N ALA A 341 -9.20 -33.79 -0.14
CA ALA A 341 -9.28 -33.36 -1.54
C ALA A 341 -9.25 -34.55 -2.51
N ASN A 342 -8.47 -35.59 -2.21
CA ASN A 342 -8.46 -36.84 -2.98
C ASN A 342 -9.77 -37.60 -2.85
N GLU A 343 -10.35 -37.68 -1.65
CA GLU A 343 -11.66 -38.29 -1.43
C GLU A 343 -12.74 -37.64 -2.31
N LEU A 344 -12.70 -36.30 -2.46
CA LEU A 344 -13.61 -35.56 -3.34
C LEU A 344 -13.49 -35.98 -4.82
N LEU A 345 -12.28 -36.30 -5.29
CA LEU A 345 -12.04 -36.75 -6.67
C LEU A 345 -12.57 -38.17 -6.94
N HIS A 346 -12.69 -39.00 -5.91
CA HIS A 346 -13.16 -40.38 -6.02
C HIS A 346 -14.70 -40.48 -6.03
N PHE A 347 -15.45 -39.39 -5.81
CA PHE A 347 -16.92 -39.42 -5.85
C PHE A 347 -17.45 -39.58 -7.30
N PRO A 348 -18.15 -40.69 -7.63
CA PRO A 348 -18.35 -41.11 -9.02
C PRO A 348 -19.56 -40.45 -9.71
N LEU A 349 -19.74 -39.13 -9.60
CA LEU A 349 -20.85 -38.39 -10.23
C LEU A 349 -20.94 -38.58 -11.76
N LYS A 350 -19.78 -38.70 -12.43
CA LYS A 350 -19.70 -38.89 -13.89
C LYS A 350 -20.41 -40.18 -14.36
N ILE A 351 -20.41 -41.22 -13.53
CA ILE A 351 -21.01 -42.52 -13.90
C ILE A 351 -22.53 -42.47 -13.67
N VAL A 352 -22.98 -41.80 -12.62
CA VAL A 352 -24.41 -41.56 -12.33
C VAL A 352 -25.09 -40.82 -13.47
N LEU A 353 -24.45 -39.78 -13.99
CA LEU A 353 -25.00 -38.97 -15.07
C LEU A 353 -25.02 -39.70 -16.40
N ASN A 354 -23.98 -40.47 -16.72
CA ASN A 354 -23.97 -41.33 -17.90
C ASN A 354 -25.06 -42.41 -17.85
N PHE A 355 -25.35 -42.93 -16.65
CA PHE A 355 -26.43 -43.88 -16.44
C PHE A 355 -27.82 -43.22 -16.56
N ILE A 356 -28.07 -42.10 -15.90
CA ILE A 356 -29.33 -41.36 -16.00
C ILE A 356 -29.59 -40.95 -17.46
N PHE A 357 -28.55 -40.51 -18.17
CA PHE A 357 -28.60 -40.17 -19.58
C PHE A 357 -28.97 -41.39 -20.45
N SER A 358 -28.36 -42.55 -20.20
CA SER A 358 -28.70 -43.80 -20.91
C SER A 358 -30.08 -44.36 -20.53
N ALA A 359 -30.56 -44.13 -19.32
CA ALA A 359 -31.87 -44.58 -18.84
C ALA A 359 -33.00 -43.71 -19.40
N MET A 360 -32.83 -42.38 -19.40
CA MET A 360 -33.78 -41.43 -19.98
C MET A 360 -33.91 -41.62 -21.50
N LEU A 361 -32.80 -41.88 -22.21
CA LEU A 361 -32.81 -42.20 -23.65
C LEU A 361 -33.54 -43.51 -23.99
N ARG A 362 -33.66 -44.45 -23.05
CA ARG A 362 -34.47 -45.67 -23.22
C ARG A 362 -35.96 -45.45 -22.94
N MET A 363 -36.33 -44.39 -22.23
CA MET A 363 -37.73 -44.06 -21.91
C MET A 363 -38.39 -43.13 -22.94
N THR A 364 -37.60 -42.40 -23.74
CA THR A 364 -38.07 -41.68 -24.92
C THR A 364 -38.01 -42.60 -26.14
N GLU A 365 -39.16 -43.08 -26.64
CA GLU A 365 -39.30 -44.06 -27.75
C GLU A 365 -38.80 -43.58 -29.15
N ASP A 366 -37.87 -42.63 -29.24
CA ASP A 366 -37.30 -42.19 -30.52
C ASP A 366 -35.90 -42.78 -30.74
N HIS A 367 -35.78 -43.60 -31.78
CA HIS A 367 -34.56 -44.19 -32.36
C HIS A 367 -33.27 -44.07 -31.53
N VAL A 368 -33.01 -45.09 -30.71
CA VAL A 368 -31.71 -45.34 -30.09
C VAL A 368 -30.63 -45.34 -31.18
N LEU A 369 -29.72 -44.36 -31.14
CA LEU A 369 -28.55 -44.34 -32.03
C LEU A 369 -27.73 -45.64 -31.82
N PRO A 370 -27.36 -46.37 -32.89
CA PRO A 370 -26.59 -47.62 -32.81
C PRO A 370 -25.22 -47.49 -32.12
N GLU A 371 -24.73 -46.28 -31.87
CA GLU A 371 -23.45 -46.02 -31.21
C GLU A 371 -23.46 -46.26 -29.69
N LEU A 372 -24.62 -46.16 -29.00
CA LEU A 372 -24.69 -46.38 -27.55
C LEU A 372 -24.72 -47.87 -27.15
N ASN A 373 -25.16 -48.75 -28.04
CA ASN A 373 -25.27 -50.19 -27.76
C ASN A 373 -23.93 -50.93 -27.75
N LYS A 374 -22.82 -50.25 -28.09
CA LYS A 374 -21.46 -50.81 -28.03
C LYS A 374 -20.67 -50.44 -26.79
N VAL A 375 -21.18 -49.55 -25.91
CA VAL A 375 -20.36 -48.89 -24.88
C VAL A 375 -20.59 -49.42 -23.46
N MET A 376 -21.71 -50.09 -23.17
CA MET A 376 -21.91 -50.68 -21.83
C MET A 376 -21.37 -52.11 -21.76
N THR A 377 -20.22 -52.27 -21.13
CA THR A 377 -19.67 -53.58 -20.76
C THR A 377 -20.44 -54.17 -19.58
N GLN A 378 -20.36 -55.50 -19.38
CA GLN A 378 -20.98 -56.18 -18.21
C GLN A 378 -20.53 -55.57 -16.87
N LYS A 379 -19.31 -55.02 -16.82
CA LYS A 379 -18.77 -54.26 -15.68
C LYS A 379 -19.54 -52.97 -15.43
N ASP A 380 -19.88 -52.22 -16.47
CA ASP A 380 -20.65 -50.97 -16.33
C ASP A 380 -22.06 -51.25 -15.81
N ILE A 381 -22.68 -52.37 -16.24
CA ILE A 381 -23.99 -52.79 -15.75
C ILE A 381 -23.92 -53.23 -14.28
N THR A 382 -22.86 -53.94 -13.89
CA THR A 382 -22.64 -54.38 -12.49
C THR A 382 -22.38 -53.18 -11.58
N PHE A 383 -21.56 -52.24 -12.04
CA PHE A 383 -21.26 -51.00 -11.32
C PHE A 383 -22.50 -50.11 -11.14
N VAL A 384 -23.33 -50.01 -12.18
CA VAL A 384 -24.63 -49.32 -12.11
C VAL A 384 -25.56 -50.01 -11.11
N ALA A 385 -25.59 -51.34 -11.07
CA ALA A 385 -26.40 -52.08 -10.13
C ALA A 385 -25.91 -51.91 -8.68
N GLU A 386 -24.60 -51.94 -8.44
CA GLU A 386 -23.97 -51.63 -7.15
C GLU A 386 -24.31 -50.20 -6.72
N PHE A 387 -24.15 -49.23 -7.63
CA PHE A 387 -24.52 -47.83 -7.39
C PHE A 387 -26.00 -47.68 -7.01
N LEU A 388 -26.93 -48.28 -7.76
CA LEU A 388 -28.35 -48.25 -7.44
C LEU A 388 -28.65 -48.93 -6.09
N THR A 389 -27.98 -50.03 -5.79
CA THR A 389 -28.18 -50.77 -4.53
C THR A 389 -27.64 -50.00 -3.32
N GLU A 390 -26.55 -49.27 -3.51
CA GLU A 390 -25.87 -48.48 -2.48
C GLU A 390 -26.51 -47.09 -2.29
N HIS A 391 -27.17 -46.54 -3.32
CA HIS A 391 -27.69 -45.15 -3.32
C HIS A 391 -29.23 -45.05 -3.32
N PHE A 392 -29.97 -46.12 -3.66
CA PHE A 392 -31.45 -46.13 -3.67
C PHE A 392 -32.11 -47.05 -2.63
N ASN A 393 -31.34 -47.78 -1.82
CA ASN A 393 -31.90 -48.53 -0.71
C ASN A 393 -32.11 -47.63 0.52
N GLU A 394 -33.39 -47.53 0.90
CA GLU A 394 -33.97 -46.91 2.11
C GLU A 394 -34.28 -45.39 2.09
N LEU A 395 -35.55 -45.11 1.77
CA LEU A 395 -36.46 -44.11 2.39
C LEU A 395 -36.15 -42.60 2.47
N GLU A 396 -35.08 -42.05 1.89
CA GLU A 396 -34.84 -40.59 1.95
C GLU A 396 -34.59 -39.91 0.59
N ARG A 397 -35.65 -39.89 -0.25
CA ARG A 397 -35.68 -39.25 -1.59
C ARG A 397 -35.36 -37.74 -1.61
N GLN A 398 -35.25 -37.06 -0.47
CA GLN A 398 -35.06 -35.61 -0.36
C GLN A 398 -33.65 -35.17 0.06
N LYS A 399 -32.74 -36.09 0.43
CA LYS A 399 -31.46 -35.75 1.06
C LYS A 399 -30.23 -35.72 0.15
N TYR A 400 -30.28 -36.30 -1.06
CA TYR A 400 -29.07 -36.48 -1.89
C TYR A 400 -28.67 -35.28 -2.76
N PHE A 401 -29.60 -34.40 -3.14
CA PHE A 401 -29.21 -33.14 -3.81
C PHE A 401 -28.40 -32.23 -2.87
N ASN A 402 -28.50 -32.44 -1.55
CA ASN A 402 -27.73 -31.73 -0.54
C ASN A 402 -26.33 -32.33 -0.33
N SER A 403 -26.07 -33.62 -0.57
CA SER A 403 -24.78 -34.28 -0.28
C SER A 403 -23.53 -33.65 -0.95
N PHE A 404 -23.68 -33.04 -2.14
CA PHE A 404 -22.57 -32.34 -2.80
C PHE A 404 -22.40 -30.89 -2.31
N LEU A 405 -23.48 -30.25 -1.85
CA LEU A 405 -23.50 -28.91 -1.25
C LEU A 405 -23.07 -28.95 0.23
N GLU A 406 -23.37 -30.04 0.94
CA GLU A 406 -23.02 -30.29 2.34
C GLU A 406 -21.50 -30.43 2.57
N ASN A 407 -20.72 -30.86 1.56
CA ASN A 407 -19.25 -30.84 1.63
C ASN A 407 -18.64 -29.43 1.73
N TYR A 408 -19.45 -28.40 1.43
CA TYR A 408 -19.09 -26.99 1.52
C TYR A 408 -19.77 -26.27 2.69
N GLU A 409 -20.66 -26.95 3.42
CA GLU A 409 -21.26 -26.46 4.66
C GLU A 409 -20.40 -26.82 5.87
N ASP A 410 -20.59 -26.10 6.96
CA ASP A 410 -19.81 -26.20 8.19
C ASP A 410 -20.19 -27.36 9.11
N ASP A 411 -21.30 -28.01 8.79
CA ASP A 411 -21.90 -29.02 9.62
C ASP A 411 -21.26 -30.40 9.38
N ASP A 412 -21.54 -31.33 10.29
CA ASP A 412 -21.09 -32.71 10.16
C ASP A 412 -21.72 -33.36 8.92
N LEU A 413 -20.92 -34.16 8.19
CA LEU A 413 -21.40 -34.86 7.00
C LEU A 413 -22.52 -35.83 7.38
N VAL A 414 -23.70 -35.64 6.79
CA VAL A 414 -24.88 -36.48 7.02
C VAL A 414 -24.67 -37.89 6.44
N SER A 415 -23.89 -38.01 5.37
CA SER A 415 -23.47 -39.29 4.76
C SER A 415 -21.94 -39.34 4.55
N PRO A 416 -21.16 -39.82 5.54
CA PRO A 416 -19.73 -40.05 5.35
C PRO A 416 -19.49 -41.17 4.33
N PRO A 417 -18.35 -41.17 3.60
CA PRO A 417 -17.98 -42.30 2.74
C PRO A 417 -17.86 -43.59 3.56
N ASN A 418 -18.25 -44.71 2.97
CA ASN A 418 -18.13 -46.00 3.63
C ASN A 418 -16.64 -46.40 3.72
N THR A 419 -16.11 -46.47 4.95
CA THR A 419 -14.73 -46.90 5.23
C THR A 419 -14.63 -48.41 5.46
N GLU A 420 -15.75 -49.13 5.55
CA GLU A 420 -15.77 -50.57 5.81
C GLU A 420 -15.20 -51.35 4.62
N GLY A 421 -14.21 -52.20 4.88
CA GLY A 421 -13.51 -53.00 3.86
C GLY A 421 -12.19 -52.42 3.36
N ASN A 422 -11.80 -51.21 3.81
CA ASN A 422 -10.48 -50.68 3.54
C ASN A 422 -9.43 -51.35 4.46
N GLN A 423 -8.64 -52.26 3.90
CA GLN A 423 -7.59 -53.01 4.62
C GLN A 423 -6.61 -52.12 5.39
N TRP A 424 -6.28 -50.94 4.86
CA TRP A 424 -5.40 -49.99 5.54
C TRP A 424 -6.06 -49.40 6.78
N TYR A 425 -7.35 -49.04 6.68
CA TYR A 425 -8.09 -48.47 7.80
C TYR A 425 -8.31 -49.49 8.91
N ASP A 426 -8.64 -50.74 8.55
CA ASP A 426 -8.79 -51.83 9.52
C ASP A 426 -7.47 -52.11 10.25
N PHE A 427 -6.35 -52.10 9.52
CA PHE A 427 -5.03 -52.26 10.14
C PHE A 427 -4.65 -51.08 11.05
N LEU A 428 -4.92 -49.86 10.61
CA LEU A 428 -4.68 -48.65 11.39
C LEU A 428 -5.54 -48.63 12.67
N GLN A 429 -6.80 -49.07 12.59
CA GLN A 429 -7.70 -49.13 13.75
C GLN A 429 -7.32 -50.20 14.77
N ASN A 430 -6.62 -51.25 14.35
CA ASN A 430 -6.22 -52.34 15.25
C ASN A 430 -4.80 -52.18 15.81
N SER A 431 -4.00 -51.25 15.29
CA SER A 431 -2.65 -50.96 15.76
C SER A 431 -2.64 -49.85 16.82
N SER A 432 -1.88 -50.03 17.91
CA SER A 432 -1.68 -48.99 18.94
C SER A 432 -0.67 -47.92 18.48
N HIS A 433 0.49 -48.34 17.99
CA HIS A 433 1.60 -47.44 17.65
C HIS A 433 1.35 -46.62 16.38
N LEU A 434 0.58 -47.14 15.42
CA LEU A 434 0.30 -46.40 14.18
C LEU A 434 -0.69 -45.26 14.42
N LYS A 435 -1.66 -45.42 15.32
CA LYS A 435 -2.60 -44.35 15.68
C LYS A 435 -1.91 -43.15 16.32
N GLU A 436 -0.86 -43.42 17.10
CA GLU A 436 -0.09 -42.41 17.82
C GLU A 436 1.14 -41.92 17.02
N SER A 437 1.35 -42.44 15.82
CA SER A 437 2.52 -42.08 15.01
C SER A 437 2.41 -40.62 14.53
N PRO A 438 3.43 -39.78 14.77
CA PRO A 438 3.44 -38.39 14.31
C PRO A 438 3.62 -38.26 12.78
N LEU A 439 3.91 -39.36 12.10
CA LEU A 439 4.17 -39.40 10.65
C LEU A 439 2.90 -39.62 9.82
N LEU A 440 1.81 -40.06 10.43
CA LEU A 440 0.55 -40.31 9.73
C LEU A 440 -0.39 -39.12 9.84
N PHE A 441 -1.11 -38.84 8.75
CA PHE A 441 -2.08 -37.75 8.74
C PHE A 441 -3.38 -38.20 9.41
N PRO A 442 -3.93 -37.40 10.33
CA PRO A 442 -5.26 -37.66 10.90
C PRO A 442 -6.34 -37.75 9.81
N TYR A 443 -7.19 -38.77 9.87
CA TYR A 443 -8.30 -38.93 8.92
C TYR A 443 -9.61 -38.42 9.52
N TYR A 444 -10.34 -37.57 8.77
CA TYR A 444 -11.61 -36.98 9.21
C TYR A 444 -12.78 -37.45 8.31
N PRO A 445 -13.34 -38.65 8.55
CA PRO A 445 -14.35 -39.25 7.68
C PRO A 445 -15.68 -38.47 7.70
N ARG A 446 -16.10 -37.99 8.87
CA ARG A 446 -17.41 -37.36 9.10
C ARG A 446 -17.40 -35.83 8.99
N LYS A 447 -16.27 -35.23 8.64
CA LYS A 447 -16.11 -33.77 8.57
C LYS A 447 -16.06 -33.30 7.13
N SER A 448 -16.62 -32.12 6.85
CA SER A 448 -16.59 -31.51 5.52
C SER A 448 -15.18 -31.07 5.12
N LEU A 449 -14.96 -30.87 3.82
CA LEU A 449 -13.69 -30.32 3.31
C LEU A 449 -13.45 -28.92 3.86
N HIS A 450 -14.52 -28.12 4.03
CA HIS A 450 -14.45 -26.77 4.56
C HIS A 450 -14.01 -26.75 6.04
N PHE A 451 -14.49 -27.69 6.85
CA PHE A 451 -14.00 -27.85 8.23
C PHE A 451 -12.49 -28.14 8.28
N VAL A 452 -12.01 -29.07 7.44
CA VAL A 452 -10.59 -29.43 7.38
C VAL A 452 -9.75 -28.25 6.88
N LYS A 453 -10.25 -27.50 5.90
CA LYS A 453 -9.64 -26.24 5.41
C LYS A 453 -9.44 -25.26 6.55
N ARG A 454 -10.48 -24.89 7.30
CA ARG A 454 -10.34 -23.91 8.39
C ARG A 454 -9.44 -24.39 9.52
N ARG A 455 -9.50 -25.68 9.84
CA ARG A 455 -8.59 -26.25 10.84
C ARG A 455 -7.15 -26.09 10.40
N MET A 456 -6.85 -26.38 9.14
CA MET A 456 -5.54 -26.18 8.54
C MET A 456 -5.15 -24.69 8.61
N GLU A 457 -5.99 -23.78 8.13
CA GLU A 457 -5.72 -22.32 8.15
C GLU A 457 -5.41 -21.83 9.56
N ASN A 458 -6.24 -22.16 10.56
CA ASN A 458 -6.03 -21.74 11.94
C ASN A 458 -4.71 -22.21 12.54
N ILE A 459 -4.29 -23.45 12.24
CA ILE A 459 -3.01 -23.99 12.75
C ILE A 459 -1.84 -23.28 12.09
N ILE A 460 -1.92 -23.03 10.79
CA ILE A 460 -0.86 -22.31 10.07
C ILE A 460 -0.79 -20.85 10.54
N ASP A 461 -1.93 -20.17 10.72
CA ASP A 461 -2.00 -18.79 11.23
C ASP A 461 -1.35 -18.65 12.60
N GLN A 462 -1.55 -19.61 13.50
CA GLN A 462 -0.88 -19.63 14.81
C GLN A 462 0.64 -19.72 14.66
N CYS A 463 1.13 -20.51 13.70
CA CYS A 463 2.57 -20.64 13.43
C CYS A 463 3.16 -19.34 12.89
N LEU A 464 2.39 -18.53 12.16
CA LEU A 464 2.84 -17.24 11.63
C LEU A 464 2.84 -16.08 12.62
N GLN A 465 1.82 -16.04 13.48
CA GLN A 465 1.66 -14.92 14.41
C GLN A 465 2.79 -14.93 15.46
N LYS A 466 3.27 -16.11 15.82
CA LYS A 466 4.29 -16.29 16.86
C LYS A 466 5.61 -15.57 16.52
N PRO A 467 6.21 -15.70 15.32
CA PRO A 467 7.35 -14.87 14.91
C PRO A 467 7.09 -13.37 15.00
N ALA A 468 5.93 -12.89 14.56
CA ALA A 468 5.60 -11.47 14.58
C ALA A 468 5.64 -10.88 16.00
N ASP A 469 5.12 -11.62 16.96
CA ASP A 469 5.13 -11.22 18.37
C ASP A 469 6.52 -11.34 19.01
N VAL A 470 7.26 -12.40 18.71
CA VAL A 470 8.61 -12.63 19.28
C VAL A 470 9.59 -11.59 18.76
N ILE A 471 9.59 -11.32 17.45
CA ILE A 471 10.41 -10.29 16.83
C ILE A 471 9.96 -8.90 17.32
N GLY A 472 8.66 -8.67 17.41
CA GLY A 472 8.11 -7.43 17.96
C GLY A 472 8.59 -7.13 19.38
N LYS A 473 8.66 -8.15 20.24
CA LYS A 473 9.18 -8.04 21.62
C LYS A 473 10.70 -7.88 21.70
N SER A 474 11.44 -8.33 20.69
CA SER A 474 12.89 -8.16 20.65
C SER A 474 13.29 -6.72 20.29
N MET A 475 12.42 -5.98 19.58
CA MET A 475 12.61 -4.57 19.27
C MET A 475 12.31 -3.68 20.48
N ASN A 476 13.32 -3.46 21.32
CA ASN A 476 13.22 -2.52 22.43
C ASN A 476 13.52 -1.08 21.98
N GLN A 477 12.81 -0.12 22.59
CA GLN A 477 13.10 1.30 22.43
C GLN A 477 14.49 1.58 23.00
N ALA A 478 15.41 2.04 22.15
CA ALA A 478 16.77 2.35 22.57
C ALA A 478 16.96 3.83 22.87
N VAL A 479 16.34 4.71 22.07
CA VAL A 479 16.50 6.16 22.21
C VAL A 479 15.18 6.89 22.01
N CYS A 480 14.95 7.90 22.85
CA CYS A 480 13.86 8.89 22.74
C CYS A 480 14.48 10.29 22.74
N ILE A 481 14.10 11.11 21.77
CA ILE A 481 14.48 12.52 21.67
C ILE A 481 13.20 13.34 21.48
N PRO A 482 12.72 14.06 22.51
CA PRO A 482 11.57 14.96 22.37
C PRO A 482 11.99 16.18 21.55
N LEU A 483 11.26 16.49 20.47
CA LEU A 483 11.65 17.53 19.50
C LEU A 483 11.08 18.88 19.89
N TYR A 484 9.76 19.01 19.92
CA TYR A 484 9.07 20.27 20.20
C TYR A 484 7.64 20.03 20.68
N LYS A 485 7.07 21.03 21.35
CA LYS A 485 5.66 21.07 21.73
C LYS A 485 5.04 22.40 21.35
N ASP A 486 4.11 22.38 20.41
CA ASP A 486 3.41 23.59 19.98
C ASP A 486 1.98 23.31 19.47
N SER A 487 1.26 24.39 19.16
CA SER A 487 -0.11 24.39 18.68
C SER A 487 -0.21 24.36 17.15
N ARG A 488 0.88 24.10 16.41
CA ARG A 488 0.86 24.12 14.93
C ARG A 488 -0.01 23.02 14.33
N SER A 489 -0.36 22.02 15.13
CA SER A 489 -1.27 20.93 14.81
C SER A 489 -2.75 21.29 14.98
N GLU A 490 -3.07 22.39 15.65
CA GLU A 490 -4.45 22.85 15.88
C GLU A 490 -5.00 23.71 14.73
N ASP A 491 -4.13 24.19 13.83
CA ASP A 491 -4.53 24.97 12.66
C ASP A 491 -5.53 24.14 11.81
N SER A 492 -6.72 24.68 11.58
CA SER A 492 -7.87 24.00 10.94
C SER A 492 -7.64 23.55 9.49
N THR A 493 -6.45 23.81 8.93
CA THR A 493 -6.06 23.39 7.59
C THR A 493 -5.60 21.94 7.59
N ARG A 494 -6.13 21.13 6.66
CA ARG A 494 -5.71 19.74 6.51
C ARG A 494 -4.19 19.65 6.32
N ARG A 495 -3.51 19.02 7.27
CA ARG A 495 -2.07 18.81 7.25
C ARG A 495 -1.77 17.54 6.45
N LEU A 496 -0.96 17.68 5.41
CA LEU A 496 -0.34 16.53 4.78
C LEU A 496 0.66 15.92 5.79
N PHE A 497 0.55 14.62 6.06
CA PHE A 497 1.49 13.86 6.90
C PHE A 497 2.84 13.64 6.18
N LYS A 498 3.43 14.71 5.65
CA LYS A 498 4.73 14.72 4.98
C LYS A 498 5.86 15.27 5.84
N PHE A 499 5.53 16.08 6.86
CA PHE A 499 6.51 16.81 7.65
C PHE A 499 6.17 16.78 9.15
N PRO A 500 7.09 16.38 10.05
CA PRO A 500 8.53 16.08 9.85
C PRO A 500 8.83 14.89 8.91
N PHE A 501 10.00 14.89 8.27
CA PHE A 501 10.37 13.92 7.24
C PHE A 501 11.60 13.10 7.65
N LEU A 502 11.51 11.77 7.53
CA LEU A 502 12.61 10.84 7.80
C LEU A 502 13.23 10.31 6.49
N TRP A 503 14.54 10.14 6.49
CA TRP A 503 15.31 9.59 5.38
C TRP A 503 16.41 8.64 5.87
N ASN A 504 16.56 7.49 5.22
CA ASN A 504 17.70 6.61 5.41
C ASN A 504 18.68 6.79 4.26
N ASN A 505 19.84 7.39 4.56
CA ASN A 505 20.94 7.48 3.62
C ASN A 505 21.68 6.13 3.62
N LYS A 506 21.53 5.40 2.51
CA LYS A 506 21.99 4.01 2.37
C LYS A 506 23.50 3.92 2.20
N THR A 507 24.13 4.97 1.68
CA THR A 507 25.57 4.99 1.40
C THR A 507 26.38 5.24 2.67
N SER A 508 25.90 6.12 3.54
CA SER A 508 26.56 6.49 4.81
C SER A 508 26.02 5.76 6.03
N ASN A 509 24.95 4.96 5.89
CA ASN A 509 24.27 4.28 7.00
C ASN A 509 23.84 5.26 8.11
N LEU A 510 23.19 6.35 7.70
CA LEU A 510 22.68 7.38 8.61
C LEU A 510 21.16 7.52 8.45
N HIS A 511 20.48 7.71 9.58
CA HIS A 511 19.13 8.24 9.63
C HIS A 511 19.20 9.76 9.69
N TYR A 512 18.47 10.42 8.79
CA TYR A 512 18.26 11.86 8.78
C TYR A 512 16.80 12.17 9.10
N LEU A 513 16.59 13.22 9.88
CA LEU A 513 15.29 13.77 10.21
C LEU A 513 15.30 15.27 9.89
N LEU A 514 14.36 15.68 9.04
CA LEU A 514 14.05 17.08 8.77
C LEU A 514 12.84 17.49 9.60
N PHE A 515 12.98 18.55 10.38
CA PHE A 515 11.90 19.11 11.18
C PHE A 515 12.08 20.62 11.32
N THR A 516 11.05 21.32 11.81
CA THR A 516 11.14 22.76 12.07
C THR A 516 10.79 23.07 13.51
N ILE A 517 11.52 24.00 14.11
CA ILE A 517 11.23 24.55 15.44
C ILE A 517 10.73 25.98 15.25
N LEU A 518 9.69 26.35 15.98
CA LEU A 518 9.16 27.72 15.98
C LEU A 518 10.03 28.61 16.89
N GLU A 519 10.68 29.60 16.30
CA GLU A 519 11.53 30.59 16.98
C GLU A 519 11.14 31.98 16.46
N ASP A 520 10.79 32.91 17.35
CA ASP A 520 10.39 34.29 17.00
C ASP A 520 9.29 34.38 15.91
N SER A 521 8.30 33.50 15.99
CA SER A 521 7.21 33.36 14.99
C SER A 521 7.66 32.90 13.60
N LEU A 522 8.89 32.40 13.47
CA LEU A 522 9.46 31.84 12.25
C LEU A 522 9.76 30.34 12.44
N TYR A 523 9.45 29.53 11.43
CA TYR A 523 9.83 28.13 11.43
C TYR A 523 11.27 27.98 10.95
N LYS A 524 12.17 27.65 11.87
CA LYS A 524 13.58 27.39 11.60
C LYS A 524 13.80 25.92 11.29
N MET A 525 14.44 25.64 10.16
CA MET A 525 14.74 24.27 9.73
C MET A 525 15.87 23.68 10.57
N CYS A 526 15.64 22.46 11.07
CA CYS A 526 16.62 21.68 11.81
C CYS A 526 16.81 20.31 11.14
N ILE A 527 18.05 19.84 11.13
CA ILE A 527 18.44 18.53 10.61
C ILE A 527 19.06 17.76 11.77
N LEU A 528 18.43 16.63 12.12
CA LEU A 528 18.98 15.66 13.07
C LEU A 528 19.49 14.46 12.27
N ARG A 529 20.73 14.05 12.49
CA ARG A 529 21.29 12.82 11.93
C ARG A 529 21.82 11.89 13.02
N ARG A 530 21.58 10.59 12.86
CA ARG A 530 22.06 9.54 13.77
C ARG A 530 22.52 8.34 12.97
N HIS A 531 23.49 7.60 13.50
CA HIS A 531 23.96 6.39 12.87
C HIS A 531 22.90 5.27 12.96
N THR A 532 22.79 4.42 11.93
CA THR A 532 21.83 3.29 11.94
C THR A 532 22.19 2.27 13.02
N ASP A 533 23.47 2.07 13.28
CA ASP A 533 23.99 1.36 14.45
C ASP A 533 23.96 2.26 15.68
N ILE A 534 23.15 1.87 16.67
CA ILE A 534 22.88 2.68 17.87
C ILE A 534 24.11 2.78 18.79
N SER A 535 25.06 1.85 18.66
CA SER A 535 26.33 1.88 19.39
C SER A 535 27.29 2.96 18.90
N GLN A 536 27.07 3.50 17.70
CA GLN A 536 27.94 4.50 17.09
C GLN A 536 27.35 5.90 17.20
N SER A 537 28.20 6.85 17.57
CA SER A 537 27.87 8.28 17.55
C SER A 537 28.27 8.91 16.21
N VAL A 538 27.54 9.93 15.78
CA VAL A 538 27.87 10.74 14.60
C VAL A 538 28.19 12.18 15.03
N SER A 539 29.19 12.79 14.39
CA SER A 539 29.48 14.22 14.57
C SER A 539 28.36 15.08 13.96
N ASN A 540 28.20 16.31 14.46
CA ASN A 540 27.17 17.25 13.99
C ASN A 540 25.78 16.59 13.95
N GLY A 541 25.42 15.88 15.02
CA GLY A 541 24.18 15.14 15.10
C GLY A 541 22.94 16.01 15.00
N LEU A 542 23.01 17.29 15.37
CA LEU A 542 21.93 18.26 15.24
C LEU A 542 22.48 19.60 14.72
N ILE A 543 21.87 20.14 13.67
CA ILE A 543 22.23 21.44 13.09
C ILE A 543 20.97 22.18 12.61
N ALA A 544 20.90 23.48 12.86
CA ALA A 544 19.86 24.35 12.30
C ALA A 544 20.38 25.13 11.09
N VAL A 545 19.51 25.43 10.15
CA VAL A 545 19.85 26.15 8.91
C VAL A 545 19.13 27.48 8.87
N LYS A 546 19.90 28.56 8.71
CA LYS A 546 19.40 29.91 8.45
C LYS A 546 19.68 30.28 6.99
N PHE A 547 18.65 30.67 6.26
CA PHE A 547 18.77 31.13 4.88
C PHE A 547 19.11 32.61 4.88
N GLY A 548 20.32 32.97 4.44
CA GLY A 548 20.87 34.32 4.53
C GLY A 548 20.56 35.17 3.31
N SER A 549 21.02 34.75 2.13
CA SER A 549 20.77 35.48 0.88
C SER A 549 20.63 34.56 -0.33
N PHE A 550 19.90 35.06 -1.33
CA PHE A 550 19.68 34.41 -2.61
C PHE A 550 20.13 35.34 -3.73
N THR A 551 20.99 34.84 -4.63
CA THR A 551 21.52 35.54 -5.79
C THR A 551 21.76 34.55 -6.92
N TYR A 552 21.94 35.04 -8.15
CA TYR A 552 22.54 34.25 -9.23
C TYR A 552 23.89 34.82 -9.60
N ALA A 553 24.81 34.00 -10.11
CA ALA A 553 26.09 34.49 -10.63
C ALA A 553 25.93 35.44 -11.83
N THR A 554 24.77 35.37 -12.53
CA THR A 554 24.43 36.17 -13.70
C THR A 554 23.73 37.49 -13.35
N THR A 555 23.27 37.68 -12.11
CA THR A 555 22.60 38.91 -11.65
C THR A 555 23.37 39.53 -10.50
N GLU A 556 23.50 40.86 -10.48
CA GLU A 556 24.12 41.57 -9.36
C GLU A 556 23.14 41.77 -8.19
N LYS A 557 21.85 41.45 -8.39
CA LYS A 557 20.80 41.60 -7.36
C LYS A 557 20.88 40.48 -6.33
N VAL A 558 21.08 40.87 -5.06
CA VAL A 558 21.10 39.93 -3.93
C VAL A 558 19.85 40.13 -3.08
N ARG A 559 18.98 39.12 -3.05
CA ARG A 559 17.79 39.11 -2.19
C ARG A 559 18.18 38.70 -0.78
N ARG A 560 17.94 39.59 0.20
CA ARG A 560 18.14 39.33 1.64
C ARG A 560 16.84 39.61 2.37
N SER A 561 16.35 38.61 3.10
CA SER A 561 15.12 38.71 3.89
C SER A 561 15.17 37.73 5.06
N THR A 562 14.11 37.74 5.88
CA THR A 562 13.82 36.70 6.86
C THR A 562 12.90 35.66 6.25
N TYR A 563 13.35 34.41 6.27
CA TYR A 563 12.64 33.28 5.65
C TYR A 563 12.17 32.30 6.71
N SER A 564 10.93 31.81 6.56
CA SER A 564 10.35 30.72 7.34
C SER A 564 10.28 29.46 6.50
N CYS A 565 10.72 28.32 7.04
CA CYS A 565 10.64 27.01 6.36
C CYS A 565 9.22 26.44 6.47
N LEU A 566 8.58 26.15 5.34
CA LEU A 566 7.23 25.58 5.29
C LEU A 566 7.26 24.05 5.21
N ASP A 567 8.07 23.52 4.30
CA ASP A 567 8.22 22.07 4.07
C ASP A 567 9.61 21.78 3.52
N ALA A 568 10.11 20.57 3.79
CA ALA A 568 11.40 20.11 3.29
C ALA A 568 11.41 18.60 3.10
N GLN A 569 12.00 18.13 2.01
CA GLN A 569 12.14 16.71 1.69
C GLN A 569 13.50 16.44 1.05
N PHE A 570 14.07 15.27 1.35
CA PHE A 570 15.26 14.78 0.64
C PHE A 570 14.96 14.64 -0.87
N TYR A 571 15.86 15.18 -1.67
CA TYR A 571 15.88 14.99 -3.12
C TYR A 571 16.75 13.78 -3.47
N ASP A 572 17.96 13.74 -2.93
CA ASP A 572 18.90 12.62 -2.98
C ASP A 572 19.71 12.57 -1.67
N ASP A 573 20.70 11.67 -1.59
CA ASP A 573 21.53 11.48 -0.39
C ASP A 573 22.37 12.70 0.01
N GLU A 574 22.55 13.67 -0.89
CA GLU A 574 23.40 14.86 -0.70
C GLU A 574 22.62 16.18 -0.73
N THR A 575 21.35 16.18 -1.13
CA THR A 575 20.59 17.40 -1.39
C THR A 575 19.16 17.32 -0.83
N VAL A 576 18.71 18.42 -0.22
CA VAL A 576 17.36 18.56 0.34
C VAL A 576 16.61 19.67 -0.39
N THR A 577 15.42 19.38 -0.91
CA THR A 577 14.53 20.40 -1.48
C THR A 577 13.72 21.06 -0.36
N VAL A 578 13.72 22.39 -0.31
CA VAL A 578 13.06 23.18 0.74
C VAL A 578 12.13 24.23 0.13
N VAL A 579 10.95 24.41 0.72
CA VAL A 579 10.02 25.51 0.41
C VAL A 579 10.09 26.55 1.52
N LEU A 580 10.42 27.78 1.15
CA LEU A 580 10.55 28.91 2.07
C LEU A 580 9.45 29.93 1.84
N LYS A 581 9.04 30.59 2.92
CA LYS A 581 8.20 31.78 2.92
C LYS A 581 9.03 33.00 3.26
N ASP A 582 9.06 33.97 2.36
CA ASP A 582 9.58 35.31 2.63
C ASP A 582 8.55 36.08 3.46
N THR A 583 8.93 36.58 4.65
CA THR A 583 7.97 37.24 5.54
C THR A 583 7.62 38.66 5.13
N VAL A 584 8.46 39.31 4.33
CA VAL A 584 8.21 40.68 3.80
C VAL A 584 7.81 40.67 2.33
N GLY A 585 7.84 39.50 1.68
CA GLY A 585 7.43 39.35 0.29
C GLY A 585 5.96 39.69 0.06
N ARG A 586 5.66 40.39 -1.03
CA ARG A 586 4.28 40.64 -1.46
C ARG A 586 3.60 39.32 -1.85
N GLU A 587 2.28 39.29 -1.68
CA GLU A 587 1.45 38.13 -2.01
C GLU A 587 1.64 37.71 -3.48
N GLY A 588 2.11 36.49 -3.72
CA GLY A 588 2.42 35.97 -5.06
C GLY A 588 3.91 35.99 -5.44
N ARG A 589 4.78 36.58 -4.61
CA ARG A 589 6.26 36.51 -4.72
C ARG A 589 6.93 36.26 -3.35
N ASP A 590 6.19 35.60 -2.47
CA ASP A 590 6.55 35.33 -1.08
C ASP A 590 6.98 33.87 -0.85
N ARG A 591 7.19 33.10 -1.92
CA ARG A 591 7.55 31.68 -1.86
C ARG A 591 8.78 31.36 -2.69
N LEU A 592 9.71 30.61 -2.11
CA LEU A 592 10.94 30.19 -2.78
C LEU A 592 11.07 28.66 -2.72
N LEU A 593 11.61 28.09 -3.79
CA LEU A 593 12.04 26.69 -3.88
C LEU A 593 13.56 26.66 -3.90
N VAL A 594 14.18 25.89 -3.01
CA VAL A 594 15.63 25.89 -2.81
C VAL A 594 16.17 24.46 -2.73
N GLN A 595 17.28 24.18 -3.43
CA GLN A 595 18.07 22.96 -3.22
C GLN A 595 19.17 23.25 -2.20
N LEU A 596 19.13 22.58 -1.05
CA LEU A 596 20.10 22.69 0.03
C LEU A 596 21.15 21.57 -0.09
N PRO A 597 22.40 21.86 -0.48
CA PRO A 597 23.47 20.88 -0.52
C PRO A 597 23.97 20.55 0.89
N LEU A 598 23.85 19.29 1.31
CA LEU A 598 24.30 18.78 2.60
C LEU A 598 25.82 18.82 2.74
N SER A 599 26.57 18.74 1.64
CA SER A 599 28.03 18.91 1.64
C SER A 599 28.45 20.29 2.17
N SER A 600 27.67 21.33 1.86
CA SER A 600 27.91 22.68 2.37
C SER A 600 27.44 22.85 3.81
N VAL A 601 26.36 22.15 4.22
CA VAL A 601 25.89 22.14 5.61
C VAL A 601 26.92 21.47 6.53
N TYR A 602 27.46 20.33 6.08
CA TYR A 602 28.46 19.53 6.80
C TYR A 602 29.87 19.72 6.27
N SER A 603 30.24 20.95 5.87
CA SER A 603 31.62 21.25 5.47
C SER A 603 32.60 20.88 6.59
N SER A 604 33.64 20.13 6.24
CA SER A 604 34.66 19.66 7.18
C SER A 604 35.45 20.81 7.82
N GLU A 605 35.62 21.92 7.10
CA GLU A 605 36.41 23.08 7.51
C GLU A 605 35.88 23.73 8.80
N ASP A 606 34.55 23.87 8.92
CA ASP A 606 33.90 24.53 10.06
C ASP A 606 33.14 23.55 10.97
N SER A 607 33.23 22.24 10.70
CA SER A 607 32.45 21.22 11.39
C SER A 607 32.64 21.21 12.91
N ALA A 608 33.79 21.67 13.41
CA ALA A 608 34.09 21.76 14.83
C ALA A 608 33.38 22.93 15.53
N GLU A 609 33.02 23.99 14.81
CA GLU A 609 32.35 25.18 15.36
C GLU A 609 30.85 24.92 15.59
N TYR A 610 30.24 24.12 14.72
CA TYR A 610 28.81 23.80 14.76
C TYR A 610 28.52 22.52 15.53
N GLN A 611 28.82 22.52 16.83
CA GLN A 611 28.52 21.42 17.75
C GLN A 611 27.31 21.74 18.64
N PHE A 612 26.45 20.74 18.82
CA PHE A 612 25.32 20.85 19.73
C PHE A 612 25.82 20.79 21.18
N THR A 613 25.54 21.85 21.94
CA THR A 613 25.98 22.00 23.34
C THR A 613 24.90 21.61 24.36
N GLY A 614 23.68 21.33 23.89
CA GLY A 614 22.54 20.93 24.73
C GLY A 614 22.52 19.43 25.03
N THR A 615 21.35 18.90 25.39
CA THR A 615 21.17 17.47 25.70
C THR A 615 19.94 16.89 25.00
N TYR A 616 20.08 15.68 24.46
CA TYR A 616 19.00 15.00 23.72
C TYR A 616 17.86 14.44 24.61
N SER A 617 18.03 14.43 25.94
CA SER A 617 17.00 13.95 26.88
C SER A 617 15.90 14.96 27.16
N THR A 618 16.16 16.23 26.87
CA THR A 618 15.27 17.38 27.05
C THR A 618 14.75 17.86 25.71
N ARG A 619 13.61 18.57 25.71
CA ARG A 619 12.97 18.99 24.46
C ARG A 619 13.83 20.02 23.71
N LEU A 620 14.02 19.82 22.41
CA LEU A 620 14.93 20.67 21.61
C LEU A 620 14.44 22.12 21.47
N ASP A 621 13.13 22.34 21.44
CA ASP A 621 12.53 23.68 21.42
C ASP A 621 12.73 24.50 22.70
N GLU A 622 13.10 23.89 23.82
CA GLU A 622 13.45 24.57 25.07
C GLU A 622 14.92 25.04 25.07
N GLN A 623 15.76 24.45 24.19
CA GLN A 623 17.20 24.64 24.14
C GLN A 623 17.67 25.32 22.84
N ARG A 624 16.86 26.25 22.31
CA ARG A 624 17.08 26.87 20.98
C ARG A 624 18.46 27.51 20.82
N SER A 625 18.96 28.16 21.86
CA SER A 625 20.27 28.81 21.87
C SER A 625 21.44 27.84 21.84
N ALA A 626 21.23 26.58 22.25
CA ALA A 626 22.26 25.54 22.24
C ALA A 626 22.37 24.84 20.87
N ILE A 627 21.39 25.05 19.98
CA ILE A 627 21.36 24.45 18.64
C ILE A 627 22.26 25.26 17.69
N PRO A 628 23.36 24.67 17.17
CA PRO A 628 24.26 25.37 16.26
C PRO A 628 23.51 25.72 14.97
N THR A 629 23.59 26.98 14.56
CA THR A 629 22.87 27.48 13.39
C THR A 629 23.84 27.91 12.30
N ARG A 630 23.82 27.23 11.16
CA ARG A 630 24.64 27.57 10.00
C ARG A 630 23.88 28.51 9.07
N THR A 631 24.49 29.63 8.72
CA THR A 631 23.91 30.58 7.76
C THR A 631 24.38 30.24 6.36
N MET A 632 23.44 30.06 5.44
CA MET A 632 23.69 29.62 4.06
C MET A 632 23.33 30.71 3.06
N HIS A 633 24.19 30.90 2.07
CA HIS A 633 24.00 31.83 0.95
C HIS A 633 23.94 31.03 -0.35
N PHE A 634 22.94 31.30 -1.19
CA PHE A 634 22.64 30.51 -2.37
C PHE A 634 22.88 31.32 -3.63
N GLU A 635 23.80 30.84 -4.47
CA GLU A 635 24.18 31.46 -5.74
C GLU A 635 23.63 30.72 -6.96
N LYS A 636 23.13 29.49 -6.75
CA LYS A 636 22.60 28.57 -7.77
C LYS A 636 21.54 27.65 -7.17
N HIS A 637 20.76 27.00 -8.05
CA HIS A 637 19.79 25.96 -7.70
C HIS A 637 18.74 26.42 -6.68
N TRP A 638 18.15 27.58 -6.95
CA TRP A 638 16.95 28.06 -6.26
C TRP A 638 16.05 28.77 -7.26
N ARG A 639 14.77 28.94 -6.95
CA ARG A 639 13.80 29.65 -7.79
C ARG A 639 12.77 30.38 -6.94
N LEU A 640 12.47 31.63 -7.31
CA LEU A 640 11.31 32.34 -6.79
C LEU A 640 10.03 31.79 -7.45
N LEU A 641 9.03 31.43 -6.64
CA LEU A 641 7.78 30.88 -7.13
C LEU A 641 6.77 32.00 -7.37
N GLU A 642 6.69 32.44 -8.61
CA GLU A 642 5.76 33.48 -9.03
C GLU A 642 4.32 32.96 -9.07
N SER A 643 3.39 33.80 -8.59
CA SER A 643 1.94 33.57 -8.58
C SER A 643 1.48 32.24 -7.97
N MET A 644 2.31 31.64 -7.10
CA MET A 644 2.02 30.35 -6.47
C MET A 644 2.16 30.44 -4.95
N LYS A 645 1.07 30.15 -4.24
CA LYS A 645 1.07 29.99 -2.77
C LYS A 645 1.58 28.61 -2.37
N ALA A 646 2.82 28.29 -2.77
CA ALA A 646 3.47 27.02 -2.48
C ALA A 646 3.49 26.72 -0.97
N GLN A 647 3.22 25.47 -0.61
CA GLN A 647 3.17 25.02 0.77
C GLN A 647 3.95 23.73 0.99
N TYR A 648 3.81 22.75 0.10
CA TYR A 648 4.42 21.43 0.24
C TYR A 648 5.26 21.06 -0.97
N VAL A 649 6.25 20.19 -0.77
CA VAL A 649 7.14 19.70 -1.83
C VAL A 649 7.19 18.18 -1.91
N ALA A 650 7.47 17.67 -3.10
CA ALA A 650 7.74 16.28 -3.39
C ALA A 650 8.93 16.18 -4.35
N GLY A 651 10.08 15.72 -3.88
CA GLY A 651 11.30 15.56 -4.68
C GLY A 651 11.56 14.12 -5.12
N ASN A 652 12.24 13.95 -6.25
CA ASN A 652 12.92 12.71 -6.64
C ASN A 652 14.22 13.03 -7.37
N GLY A 653 15.36 12.76 -6.73
CA GLY A 653 16.70 12.97 -7.29
C GLY A 653 17.13 11.94 -8.33
N PHE A 654 16.57 10.73 -8.31
CA PHE A 654 16.87 9.71 -9.34
C PHE A 654 16.34 10.11 -10.72
N ARG A 655 15.14 10.71 -10.78
CA ARG A 655 14.53 11.22 -12.01
C ARG A 655 14.75 12.72 -12.22
N LYS A 656 15.38 13.37 -11.25
CA LYS A 656 15.66 14.80 -11.21
C LYS A 656 14.44 15.72 -11.34
N VAL A 657 13.36 15.34 -10.67
CA VAL A 657 12.08 16.06 -10.73
C VAL A 657 11.65 16.50 -9.34
N SER A 658 10.87 17.58 -9.29
CA SER A 658 10.20 18.01 -8.07
C SER A 658 8.79 18.49 -8.37
N CYS A 659 7.87 18.30 -7.43
CA CYS A 659 6.49 18.73 -7.52
C CYS A 659 6.17 19.57 -6.29
N VAL A 660 5.55 20.73 -6.51
CA VAL A 660 5.14 21.65 -5.45
C VAL A 660 3.61 21.70 -5.43
N LEU A 661 3.04 21.59 -4.23
CA LEU A 661 1.60 21.71 -3.98
C LEU A 661 1.34 23.01 -3.22
N SER A 662 0.36 23.78 -3.68
CA SER A 662 -0.02 25.03 -3.01
C SER A 662 -0.87 24.81 -1.75
N SER A 663 -1.05 25.85 -0.96
CA SER A 663 -1.86 25.85 0.26
C SER A 663 -3.34 25.52 0.04
N ASN A 664 -3.86 25.67 -1.19
CA ASN A 664 -5.24 25.28 -1.52
C ASN A 664 -5.41 23.78 -1.78
N LEU A 665 -4.32 23.00 -1.71
CA LEU A 665 -4.27 21.55 -1.94
C LEU A 665 -4.74 21.09 -3.34
N ARG A 666 -4.87 22.00 -4.30
CA ARG A 666 -5.39 21.73 -5.66
C ARG A 666 -4.42 22.16 -6.75
N HIS A 667 -3.68 23.25 -6.55
CA HIS A 667 -2.72 23.77 -7.50
C HIS A 667 -1.39 23.04 -7.38
N VAL A 668 -0.98 22.36 -8.45
CA VAL A 668 0.26 21.60 -8.55
C VAL A 668 1.13 22.20 -9.65
N ARG A 669 2.42 22.39 -9.36
CA ARG A 669 3.44 22.78 -10.33
C ARG A 669 4.62 21.81 -10.26
N VAL A 670 5.06 21.32 -11.41
CA VAL A 670 6.10 20.29 -11.52
C VAL A 670 7.29 20.84 -12.28
N PHE A 671 8.47 20.52 -11.74
CA PHE A 671 9.75 21.05 -12.14
C PHE A 671 10.71 19.94 -12.54
N GLU A 672 11.48 20.19 -13.58
CA GLU A 672 12.72 19.48 -13.90
C GLU A 672 13.87 20.29 -13.31
N MET A 673 14.68 19.65 -12.46
CA MET A 673 15.58 20.35 -11.54
C MET A 673 17.01 20.48 -12.07
N ASP A 674 17.34 19.84 -13.21
CA ASP A 674 18.68 19.85 -13.80
C ASP A 674 18.83 20.73 -15.03
N ILE A 675 17.75 21.37 -15.46
CA ILE A 675 17.76 22.33 -16.57
C ILE A 675 17.17 23.65 -16.08
N ASP A 676 17.83 24.75 -16.43
CA ASP A 676 17.31 26.09 -16.23
C ASP A 676 16.08 26.33 -17.12
N ASP A 677 15.23 27.27 -16.70
CA ASP A 677 14.05 27.63 -17.48
C ASP A 677 14.43 28.32 -18.80
N GLU A 678 13.53 28.25 -19.78
CA GLU A 678 13.72 28.88 -21.09
C GLU A 678 13.34 30.36 -21.08
N TRP A 679 12.56 30.77 -20.07
CA TRP A 679 12.10 32.13 -19.87
C TRP A 679 13.08 32.90 -18.99
N GLU A 680 13.52 34.06 -19.49
CA GLU A 680 14.38 34.98 -18.75
C GLU A 680 13.64 35.52 -17.51
N LEU A 681 14.36 35.71 -16.41
CA LEU A 681 13.81 36.31 -15.19
C LEU A 681 13.38 37.75 -15.47
N ASP A 682 12.09 38.05 -15.30
CA ASP A 682 11.56 39.42 -15.38
C ASP A 682 11.97 40.24 -14.15
N GLU A 683 13.20 40.76 -14.17
CA GLU A 683 13.78 41.55 -13.08
C GLU A 683 13.25 43.00 -12.98
N SER A 684 12.39 43.44 -13.91
CA SER A 684 11.91 44.83 -14.08
C SER A 684 10.89 45.30 -13.05
N SER A 685 10.37 44.38 -12.23
CA SER A 685 9.34 44.67 -11.23
C SER A 685 9.89 44.89 -9.82
N ASP A 686 11.16 44.55 -9.58
CA ASP A 686 11.86 44.83 -8.33
C ASP A 686 12.37 46.30 -8.30
N GLU A 687 12.45 46.99 -9.44
CA GLU A 687 12.90 48.40 -9.51
C GLU A 687 11.87 49.41 -8.99
N GLU A 688 10.57 49.07 -9.00
CA GLU A 688 9.54 49.85 -8.30
C GLU A 688 9.64 49.71 -6.76
N GLU A 689 10.39 48.71 -6.25
CA GLU A 689 10.48 48.40 -4.82
C GLU A 689 11.41 49.34 -4.04
N GLU A 690 12.46 49.92 -4.64
CA GLU A 690 13.33 50.89 -3.95
C GLU A 690 12.81 52.34 -4.02
N ALA A 691 12.01 52.68 -5.04
CA ALA A 691 11.55 54.07 -5.26
C ALA A 691 10.39 54.49 -4.33
N GLY A 692 9.63 53.52 -3.80
CA GLY A 692 8.46 53.77 -2.95
C GLY A 692 8.75 54.26 -1.53
N ASN A 693 10.02 54.32 -1.11
CA ASN A 693 10.40 54.57 0.29
C ASN A 693 10.97 55.98 0.57
N LYS A 694 10.67 56.99 -0.27
CA LYS A 694 10.98 58.40 0.03
C LYS A 694 9.74 59.15 0.56
N PRO A 695 9.86 59.99 1.61
CA PRO A 695 8.72 60.72 2.15
C PRO A 695 8.30 61.82 1.17
N ALA A 696 7.01 61.82 0.81
CA ALA A 696 6.41 62.84 -0.05
C ALA A 696 6.51 64.22 0.61
N LYS A 697 7.24 65.15 -0.03
CA LYS A 697 7.18 66.58 0.29
C LYS A 697 5.85 67.13 -0.25
N VAL A 698 5.04 67.64 0.66
CA VAL A 698 3.87 68.48 0.38
C VAL A 698 4.30 69.68 -0.47
N LYS A 699 3.62 69.90 -1.60
CA LYS A 699 3.61 71.19 -2.29
C LYS A 699 2.17 71.69 -2.30
N GLU A 700 1.98 72.83 -1.65
CA GLU A 700 0.84 73.73 -1.83
C GLU A 700 0.79 74.22 -3.28
N GLU A 701 -0.39 74.24 -3.88
CA GLU A 701 -0.68 75.14 -4.99
C GLU A 701 -1.99 75.90 -4.74
N VAL A 702 -1.86 77.21 -4.89
CA VAL A 702 -2.86 78.25 -4.67
C VAL A 702 -3.57 78.56 -5.99
N LEU A 703 -4.90 78.58 -5.92
CA LEU A 703 -5.92 79.33 -6.67
C LEU A 703 -5.52 80.12 -7.93
N SER A 704 -6.30 79.92 -9.01
CA SER A 704 -6.88 81.02 -9.80
C SER A 704 -8.24 80.64 -10.43
N GLU A 705 -9.24 81.46 -10.10
CA GLU A 705 -10.59 81.68 -10.67
C GLU A 705 -10.58 81.86 -12.21
N SER A 706 -11.65 81.85 -13.02
CA SER A 706 -13.12 81.62 -12.95
C SER A 706 -13.64 81.75 -14.39
N GLU A 707 -14.78 81.13 -14.75
CA GLU A 707 -15.95 81.82 -15.33
C GLU A 707 -17.07 80.82 -15.71
N ALA A 708 -18.30 81.24 -15.48
CA ALA A 708 -19.54 80.50 -15.58
C ALA A 708 -20.32 80.87 -16.86
N GLU A 709 -21.18 79.98 -17.36
CA GLU A 709 -22.60 80.31 -17.64
C GLU A 709 -23.42 79.08 -18.08
N ALA A 710 -24.73 79.17 -17.89
CA ALA A 710 -25.72 78.11 -17.75
C ALA A 710 -26.51 77.80 -19.04
N GLN A 711 -27.23 76.67 -19.09
CA GLN A 711 -28.71 76.62 -19.33
C GLN A 711 -29.31 75.19 -19.44
N GLN A 712 -30.38 74.97 -18.64
CA GLN A 712 -31.70 74.34 -18.91
C GLN A 712 -31.83 72.92 -19.55
N ALA A 713 -32.88 72.10 -19.35
CA ALA A 713 -34.01 71.96 -18.40
C ALA A 713 -34.89 70.77 -18.90
N GLY A 714 -35.65 70.12 -18.01
CA GLY A 714 -36.85 69.28 -18.32
C GLY A 714 -36.62 67.76 -18.20
N ALA A 715 -37.11 66.98 -17.24
CA ALA A 715 -38.39 66.82 -16.53
C ALA A 715 -39.35 65.77 -17.16
N ALA A 716 -39.94 64.97 -16.26
CA ALA A 716 -41.02 63.98 -16.39
C ALA A 716 -40.68 62.56 -16.90
N ALA A 717 -41.32 61.47 -16.46
CA ALA A 717 -41.91 60.99 -15.21
C ALA A 717 -42.62 59.66 -15.56
N ALA A 718 -42.71 58.78 -14.55
CA ALA A 718 -43.72 57.73 -14.36
C ALA A 718 -43.64 56.41 -15.17
N ALA A 719 -43.52 55.33 -14.39
CA ALA A 719 -43.93 53.96 -14.70
C ALA A 719 -45.47 53.85 -14.87
N PRO A 720 -45.98 52.70 -15.34
CA PRO A 720 -46.65 51.84 -14.37
C PRO A 720 -46.49 50.32 -14.57
N GLU A 721 -46.94 49.63 -13.53
CA GLU A 721 -47.00 48.21 -13.19
C GLU A 721 -47.98 47.32 -14.01
N MET A 722 -47.68 46.01 -13.94
CA MET A 722 -48.55 44.83 -13.75
C MET A 722 -49.57 44.37 -14.82
N ALA A 723 -49.40 43.11 -15.26
CA ALA A 723 -50.33 41.96 -15.15
C ALA A 723 -49.75 40.79 -16.00
N ALA A 724 -49.33 39.66 -15.44
CA ALA A 724 -50.14 38.49 -15.07
C ALA A 724 -50.90 37.87 -16.26
N GLU A 725 -50.43 36.74 -16.80
CA GLU A 725 -51.30 35.59 -17.11
C GLU A 725 -50.53 34.28 -17.32
N VAL A 726 -51.25 33.21 -16.99
CA VAL A 726 -50.88 31.81 -16.76
C VAL A 726 -51.03 31.01 -18.06
N GLY A 727 -50.25 29.94 -18.24
CA GLY A 727 -50.51 28.96 -19.30
C GLY A 727 -49.55 27.77 -19.29
N SER A 728 -49.91 26.76 -18.51
CA SER A 728 -49.37 25.39 -18.53
C SER A 728 -49.65 24.67 -19.85
N GLU A 729 -48.74 23.79 -20.31
CA GLU A 729 -49.03 22.39 -20.71
C GLU A 729 -47.76 21.66 -21.22
N THR A 730 -47.41 20.58 -20.52
CA THR A 730 -46.55 19.44 -20.92
C THR A 730 -47.36 18.41 -21.73
N PRO A 731 -46.86 17.23 -22.15
CA PRO A 731 -45.50 16.76 -22.51
C PRO A 731 -45.46 15.98 -23.87
N SER A 732 -44.26 15.63 -24.32
CA SER A 732 -43.94 14.33 -24.96
C SER A 732 -42.45 14.05 -24.87
#